data_AF-A0A8C7UWK0-F1
#
_entry.id   AF-A0A8C7UWK0-F1
#
_cell.length_a   1.000
_cell.length_b   1.000
_cell.length_c   1.000
_cell.angle_alpha   90.00
_cell.angle_beta   90.00
_cell.angle_gamma   90.00
#
_symmetry.space_group_name_H-M   'P 1'
#
loop_
_entity.id
_entity.type
_entity.pdbx_description
1 polymer ?
#
loop_
_entity_poly.entity_id
_entity_poly.type
_entity_poly.pdbx_seq_one_letter_code
_entity_poly.pdbx_strand_id
1 'polypeptide(L)'
;MFAKLKKKIAEEAATAPRTGVRMPRSCSKESITSVGADSGDDFASDGSSSRDDLSSQILRRNDQIRKLEAKLSDYAEQLRLMQKTKDKLEIALEKHQDSSMRKLQDQNETHQTNRAKMAEGMALALDKKDQEWMERMSTLEQEKASLSLRLDEMMEQSLTLFQKRDDLDELDGFQQQELAKVKHMLLRKEEQQGLRERELQQKETELQTAKKGLSEAQEKLRALGEEHQESCRLNTELEIERKELLEVKEKAEKKIAELEGRGQNLQKVIQQVSEDFQKSRSAEAAVEKSLYTLQTDYNALKLQQHKAAVTDEDRERVLLDLQEKVSSLERRLQGNLSEDELLQELLKEKSTLEQTLEDTRVELLQARTNHADTVSSLETQISRINHHVTELQNLLRHKDDSSKNYRERTDKQIAGLEQQVQESNERLKNTEQQITDKQALLDKLQAEWSVERVSLQQQGQERAGRLEEQLTALQTEKDTEQTSAQARIRELEEARGCLLRGRDEADVALRRREEELEQARSELSSRQTVSVEIAMALEDTRRQKEELQLQVGQMTASHQTTSQELAHVTEQLKQREEELQTLRNELQTAQSSLSQLQEEGERLRAWAQEREEEKDSQLVSLRQELLTQNEHLDSCQSRVSELEVEVETLTLQLQTPEVCEPDQNGTVTVDDLDHMQEANRDLEQQLSDKNKTIKQLQQRLAELKRTLQKELKLKPETELEEKERAQEGRGERLDRTFTEPAASPAPGPNTTVTNTSDLNDSREINFEYLKHVVLKFMSSREAEAYQLIRAVSVLLNFTGEEEDMLKETLEYKMSWFGSKPSPKGIVRPSVSGAPAHWS
;
A
#
# COMPACT_ATOMS: atom_id res chain seq x y z
N MET A 1 57.63 15.99 12.52
CA MET A 1 58.94 15.32 12.30
C MET A 1 60.18 16.23 12.51
N PHE A 2 60.10 17.36 13.25
CA PHE A 2 61.22 18.33 13.31
C PHE A 2 62.44 17.91 14.15
N ALA A 3 62.32 16.98 15.09
CA ALA A 3 63.43 16.57 15.97
C ALA A 3 64.63 15.94 15.23
N LYS A 4 64.41 15.24 14.10
CA LYS A 4 65.49 14.65 13.29
C LYS A 4 66.29 15.68 12.49
N LEU A 5 65.79 16.91 12.33
CA LEU A 5 66.48 17.96 11.57
C LEU A 5 67.53 18.69 12.44
N LYS A 6 67.22 18.97 13.72
CA LYS A 6 68.13 19.70 14.63
C LYS A 6 69.47 18.99 14.85
N LYS A 7 69.52 17.65 14.89
CA LYS A 7 70.80 16.93 15.07
C LYS A 7 71.74 17.11 13.87
N LYS A 8 71.21 17.20 12.65
CA LYS A 8 72.05 17.26 11.44
C LYS A 8 72.70 18.64 11.20
N ILE A 9 72.06 19.71 11.67
CA ILE A 9 72.58 21.09 11.55
C ILE A 9 73.81 21.32 12.46
N ALA A 10 73.96 20.56 13.54
CA ALA A 10 75.07 20.70 14.48
C ALA A 10 76.42 20.16 13.94
N GLU A 11 76.41 19.17 13.05
CA GLU A 11 77.63 18.52 12.53
C GLU A 11 78.21 19.21 11.28
N GLU A 12 77.39 19.94 10.50
CA GLU A 12 77.85 20.66 9.29
C GLU A 12 78.50 22.04 9.59
N ALA A 13 78.45 22.51 10.84
CA ALA A 13 78.89 23.87 11.21
C ALA A 13 80.41 24.03 11.44
N ALA A 14 81.21 22.96 11.38
CA ALA A 14 82.53 22.92 12.00
C ALA A 14 83.72 22.44 11.12
N THR A 15 83.74 22.72 9.80
CA THR A 15 85.03 22.79 9.06
C THR A 15 84.98 23.67 7.80
N ALA A 16 85.45 24.91 7.91
CA ALA A 16 85.89 25.76 6.79
C ALA A 16 87.01 26.69 7.28
N PRO A 17 88.12 26.83 6.54
CA PRO A 17 88.32 27.99 5.65
C PRO A 17 88.45 27.56 4.17
N ARG A 18 88.04 28.35 3.14
CA ARG A 18 88.68 29.57 2.56
C ARG A 18 90.15 29.31 2.12
N THR A 19 90.66 29.66 0.93
CA THR A 19 90.26 30.50 -0.24
C THR A 19 90.76 29.83 -1.55
N GLY A 20 90.45 30.19 -2.81
CA GLY A 20 89.72 31.32 -3.45
C GLY A 20 90.52 31.88 -4.66
N VAL A 21 89.86 32.50 -5.67
CA VAL A 21 90.48 33.20 -6.86
C VAL A 21 91.12 32.25 -7.92
N ARG A 22 91.17 32.47 -9.26
CA ARG A 22 90.34 33.17 -10.29
C ARG A 22 90.88 32.77 -11.70
N MET A 23 90.04 32.75 -12.75
CA MET A 23 90.41 32.53 -14.18
C MET A 23 91.41 33.59 -14.73
N PRO A 24 92.22 33.41 -15.83
CA PRO A 24 91.72 33.00 -17.17
C PRO A 24 92.65 32.41 -18.30
N ARG A 25 92.00 31.91 -19.37
CA ARG A 25 92.22 32.05 -20.86
C ARG A 25 93.62 32.04 -21.56
N SER A 26 93.79 31.01 -22.42
CA SER A 26 94.13 31.01 -23.88
C SER A 26 95.34 31.77 -24.53
N CYS A 27 96.25 30.99 -25.13
CA CYS A 27 97.08 31.24 -26.33
C CYS A 27 97.73 29.88 -26.76
N SER A 28 98.29 29.56 -27.94
CA SER A 28 98.48 30.12 -29.31
C SER A 28 99.96 30.14 -29.75
N LYS A 29 100.27 29.39 -30.84
CA LYS A 29 101.38 29.55 -31.82
C LYS A 29 102.89 29.28 -31.46
N GLU A 30 103.48 28.37 -32.25
CA GLU A 30 104.69 28.53 -33.12
C GLU A 30 106.13 28.85 -32.59
N SER A 31 107.05 27.88 -32.84
CA SER A 31 108.30 28.00 -33.65
C SER A 31 109.71 28.38 -33.06
N ILE A 32 110.73 27.86 -33.79
CA ILE A 32 112.16 28.25 -34.03
C ILE A 32 113.31 28.19 -32.96
N THR A 33 114.24 27.23 -33.19
CA THR A 33 115.75 27.26 -33.25
C THR A 33 116.67 27.98 -32.23
N SER A 34 117.79 27.34 -31.84
CA SER A 34 119.19 27.79 -32.18
C SER A 34 120.35 26.93 -31.57
N VAL A 35 121.46 26.82 -32.34
CA VAL A 35 122.93 26.97 -32.04
C VAL A 35 123.49 26.62 -30.64
N GLY A 36 124.67 26.00 -30.43
CA GLY A 36 125.84 25.56 -31.24
C GLY A 36 126.67 24.57 -30.38
N ALA A 37 128.01 24.39 -30.35
CA ALA A 37 129.26 24.67 -31.11
C ALA A 37 130.40 23.91 -30.31
N ASP A 38 131.71 23.81 -30.61
CA ASP A 38 132.66 23.75 -31.76
C ASP A 38 134.11 23.59 -31.15
N SER A 39 135.18 23.43 -31.95
CA SER A 39 136.63 23.30 -31.59
C SER A 39 137.11 21.99 -30.92
N GLY A 40 138.36 21.53 -31.11
CA GLY A 40 139.42 21.98 -32.04
C GLY A 40 140.83 21.45 -31.70
N ASP A 41 141.64 21.19 -32.74
CA ASP A 41 143.12 21.05 -32.84
C ASP A 41 143.94 20.09 -31.91
N ASP A 42 145.25 19.89 -32.15
CA ASP A 42 145.92 19.24 -33.32
C ASP A 42 147.43 18.97 -33.01
N PHE A 43 148.05 17.98 -33.68
CA PHE A 43 149.53 17.81 -33.84
C PHE A 43 150.43 17.74 -32.54
N ALA A 44 151.74 17.43 -32.52
CA ALA A 44 152.76 16.96 -33.49
C ALA A 44 153.91 16.19 -32.78
N SER A 45 154.91 15.76 -33.58
CA SER A 45 156.35 15.72 -33.27
C SER A 45 157.01 14.48 -32.64
N ASP A 46 157.63 13.71 -33.56
CA ASP A 46 159.10 13.52 -33.65
C ASP A 46 159.88 12.69 -32.61
N GLY A 47 161.14 12.40 -32.95
CA GLY A 47 162.15 11.94 -31.98
C GLY A 47 162.82 10.59 -32.31
N SER A 48 163.50 10.51 -33.45
CA SER A 48 164.41 9.39 -33.76
C SER A 48 165.66 9.37 -32.87
N SER A 49 166.20 8.17 -32.55
CA SER A 49 167.64 7.82 -32.59
C SER A 49 167.98 6.56 -31.76
N SER A 50 169.14 5.96 -32.09
CA SER A 50 169.93 4.97 -31.33
C SER A 50 169.31 3.61 -30.98
N ARG A 51 170.03 2.54 -31.33
CA ARG A 51 169.48 1.19 -31.59
C ARG A 51 169.35 0.28 -30.36
N ASP A 52 169.90 0.65 -29.20
CA ASP A 52 170.12 -0.29 -28.08
C ASP A 52 169.49 0.09 -26.71
N ASP A 53 168.77 1.21 -26.58
CA ASP A 53 168.14 1.64 -25.29
C ASP A 53 166.58 1.58 -25.29
N LEU A 54 166.00 0.97 -26.32
CA LEU A 54 164.55 0.96 -26.54
C LEU A 54 163.78 0.17 -25.45
N SER A 55 164.32 -0.97 -25.01
CA SER A 55 163.65 -1.91 -24.11
C SER A 55 163.36 -1.33 -22.73
N SER A 56 164.28 -0.53 -22.19
CA SER A 56 164.18 0.11 -20.87
C SER A 56 163.03 1.13 -20.81
N GLN A 57 162.86 1.89 -21.90
CA GLN A 57 161.81 2.91 -22.00
C GLN A 57 160.43 2.28 -22.29
N ILE A 58 160.39 1.16 -23.03
CA ILE A 58 159.18 0.34 -23.21
C ILE A 58 158.66 -0.21 -21.88
N LEU A 59 159.53 -0.75 -21.00
CA LEU A 59 159.07 -1.27 -19.70
C LEU A 59 158.35 -0.21 -18.86
N ARG A 60 158.92 1.00 -18.75
CA ARG A 60 158.30 2.10 -17.98
C ARG A 60 156.99 2.57 -18.59
N ARG A 61 156.91 2.68 -19.92
CA ARG A 61 155.63 2.96 -20.60
C ARG A 61 154.61 1.85 -20.32
N ASN A 62 155.01 0.58 -20.36
CA ASN A 62 154.11 -0.56 -20.07
C ASN A 62 153.63 -0.58 -18.60
N ASP A 63 154.44 -0.18 -17.62
CA ASP A 63 153.99 -0.01 -16.22
C ASP A 63 153.01 1.17 -16.06
N GLN A 64 153.23 2.27 -16.78
CA GLN A 64 152.37 3.44 -16.75
C GLN A 64 151.05 3.20 -17.50
N ILE A 65 151.10 2.47 -18.61
CA ILE A 65 149.94 1.93 -19.33
C ILE A 65 149.15 1.02 -18.40
N ARG A 66 149.76 0.02 -17.75
CA ARG A 66 149.05 -0.85 -16.78
C ARG A 66 148.38 -0.10 -15.63
N LYS A 67 148.91 1.03 -15.18
CA LYS A 67 148.27 1.91 -14.18
C LYS A 67 147.12 2.74 -14.74
N LEU A 68 147.14 3.08 -16.02
CA LEU A 68 146.02 3.75 -16.71
C LEU A 68 144.94 2.75 -17.10
N GLU A 69 145.30 1.54 -17.55
CA GLU A 69 144.40 0.41 -17.79
C GLU A 69 143.66 0.02 -16.50
N ALA A 70 144.35 -0.07 -15.36
CA ALA A 70 143.72 -0.30 -14.07
C ALA A 70 142.69 0.79 -13.74
N LYS A 71 143.05 2.08 -13.84
CA LYS A 71 142.11 3.19 -13.61
C LYS A 71 140.96 3.25 -14.61
N LEU A 72 141.18 2.87 -15.87
CA LEU A 72 140.13 2.74 -16.87
C LEU A 72 139.20 1.56 -16.55
N SER A 73 139.72 0.47 -15.98
CA SER A 73 138.91 -0.63 -15.43
C SER A 73 138.10 -0.16 -14.23
N ASP A 74 138.72 0.54 -13.26
CA ASP A 74 138.04 1.11 -12.08
C ASP A 74 136.90 2.04 -12.50
N TYR A 75 137.14 2.95 -13.46
CA TYR A 75 136.09 3.82 -14.00
C TYR A 75 135.05 3.08 -14.83
N ALA A 76 135.42 2.02 -15.58
CA ALA A 76 134.45 1.19 -16.30
C ALA A 76 133.58 0.35 -15.35
N GLU A 77 134.13 -0.09 -14.20
CA GLU A 77 133.36 -0.74 -13.13
C GLU A 77 132.49 0.26 -12.38
N GLN A 78 132.98 1.47 -12.09
CA GLN A 78 132.19 2.54 -11.51
C GLN A 78 131.05 2.97 -12.44
N LEU A 79 131.30 3.09 -13.75
CA LEU A 79 130.25 3.34 -14.75
C LEU A 79 129.26 2.18 -14.85
N ARG A 80 129.71 0.91 -14.80
CA ARG A 80 128.80 -0.26 -14.72
C ARG A 80 128.00 -0.28 -13.42
N LEU A 81 128.55 0.18 -12.31
CA LEU A 81 127.85 0.28 -11.03
C LEU A 81 126.81 1.41 -11.07
N MET A 82 127.20 2.59 -11.57
CA MET A 82 126.32 3.73 -11.79
C MET A 82 125.17 3.40 -12.75
N GLN A 83 125.45 2.70 -13.86
CA GLN A 83 124.44 2.19 -14.77
C GLN A 83 123.51 1.20 -14.04
N LYS A 84 124.04 0.19 -13.33
CA LYS A 84 123.22 -0.74 -12.53
C LYS A 84 122.38 -0.04 -11.45
N THR A 85 122.82 1.09 -10.89
CA THR A 85 121.98 1.90 -9.98
C THR A 85 120.95 2.72 -10.72
N LYS A 86 121.28 3.27 -11.90
CA LYS A 86 120.34 3.95 -12.80
C LYS A 86 119.23 2.98 -13.23
N ASP A 87 119.59 1.82 -13.79
CA ASP A 87 118.65 0.77 -14.22
C ASP A 87 117.69 0.38 -13.08
N LYS A 88 118.22 0.22 -11.85
CA LYS A 88 117.41 -0.08 -10.66
C LYS A 88 116.47 1.06 -10.27
N LEU A 89 116.90 2.32 -10.39
CA LEU A 89 116.07 3.49 -10.11
C LEU A 89 115.02 3.73 -11.19
N GLU A 90 115.34 3.47 -12.46
CA GLU A 90 114.39 3.50 -13.57
C GLU A 90 113.32 2.40 -13.40
N ILE A 91 113.72 1.15 -13.12
CA ILE A 91 112.78 0.05 -12.80
C ILE A 91 111.96 0.34 -11.54
N ALA A 92 112.51 1.03 -10.54
CA ALA A 92 111.77 1.43 -9.33
C ALA A 92 110.77 2.57 -9.61
N LEU A 93 111.15 3.53 -10.45
CA LEU A 93 110.31 4.64 -10.88
C LEU A 93 109.17 4.15 -11.78
N GLU A 94 109.47 3.29 -12.75
CA GLU A 94 108.50 2.61 -13.62
C GLU A 94 107.49 1.82 -12.79
N LYS A 95 107.95 0.95 -11.86
CA LYS A 95 107.06 0.23 -10.94
C LYS A 95 106.24 1.15 -10.04
N HIS A 96 106.79 2.29 -9.62
CA HIS A 96 106.05 3.27 -8.85
C HIS A 96 104.96 3.93 -9.70
N GLN A 97 105.29 4.36 -10.92
CA GLN A 97 104.37 4.93 -11.90
C GLN A 97 103.26 3.92 -12.27
N ASP A 98 103.60 2.68 -12.60
CA ASP A 98 102.65 1.57 -12.82
C ASP A 98 101.74 1.36 -11.61
N SER A 99 102.29 1.35 -10.39
CA SER A 99 101.48 1.18 -9.18
C SER A 99 100.55 2.36 -8.92
N SER A 100 100.94 3.57 -9.32
CA SER A 100 100.13 4.79 -9.20
C SER A 100 99.06 4.84 -10.29
N MET A 101 99.40 4.48 -11.53
CA MET A 101 98.46 4.38 -12.65
C MET A 101 97.42 3.28 -12.41
N ARG A 102 97.85 2.10 -11.93
CA ARG A 102 96.94 1.03 -11.51
C ARG A 102 96.03 1.49 -10.38
N LYS A 103 96.53 2.13 -9.32
CA LYS A 103 95.67 2.69 -8.25
C LYS A 103 94.65 3.71 -8.77
N LEU A 104 95.04 4.59 -9.69
CA LEU A 104 94.13 5.55 -10.31
C LEU A 104 93.10 4.86 -11.22
N GLN A 105 93.50 3.79 -11.92
CA GLN A 105 92.60 2.93 -12.68
C GLN A 105 91.62 2.19 -11.77
N ASP A 106 92.08 1.53 -10.72
CA ASP A 106 91.26 0.84 -9.71
C ASP A 106 90.24 1.80 -9.06
N GLN A 107 90.66 3.03 -8.75
CA GLN A 107 89.78 4.10 -8.25
C GLN A 107 88.75 4.54 -9.31
N ASN A 108 89.16 4.72 -10.56
CA ASN A 108 88.26 5.09 -11.65
C ASN A 108 87.24 3.97 -11.95
N GLU A 109 87.67 2.72 -11.98
CA GLU A 109 86.82 1.54 -12.19
C GLU A 109 85.84 1.33 -11.03
N THR A 110 86.27 1.52 -9.77
CA THR A 110 85.36 1.47 -8.62
C THR A 110 84.38 2.65 -8.59
N HIS A 111 84.80 3.87 -8.95
CA HIS A 111 83.89 5.01 -9.11
C HIS A 111 82.88 4.79 -10.25
N GLN A 112 83.31 4.27 -11.40
CA GLN A 112 82.42 3.93 -12.51
C GLN A 112 81.44 2.80 -12.13
N THR A 113 81.92 1.75 -11.46
CA THR A 113 81.10 0.64 -10.96
C THR A 113 80.06 1.13 -9.95
N ASN A 114 80.44 2.01 -9.02
CA ASN A 114 79.51 2.58 -8.04
C ASN A 114 78.48 3.51 -8.71
N ARG A 115 78.89 4.30 -9.72
CA ARG A 115 77.96 5.11 -10.51
C ARG A 115 76.99 4.24 -11.33
N ALA A 116 77.46 3.15 -11.92
CA ALA A 116 76.65 2.18 -12.64
C ALA A 116 75.62 1.51 -11.70
N LYS A 117 76.05 1.03 -10.53
CA LYS A 117 75.16 0.46 -9.51
C LYS A 117 74.10 1.44 -9.00
N MET A 118 74.43 2.73 -8.87
CA MET A 118 73.41 3.74 -8.54
C MET A 118 72.44 4.00 -9.71
N ALA A 119 72.92 4.02 -10.96
CA ALA A 119 72.05 4.15 -12.13
C ALA A 119 71.10 2.94 -12.29
N GLU A 120 71.62 1.72 -12.13
CA GLU A 120 70.88 0.46 -12.10
C GLU A 120 69.87 0.43 -10.93
N GLY A 121 70.29 0.84 -9.73
CA GLY A 121 69.40 0.94 -8.57
C GLY A 121 68.28 1.98 -8.74
N MET A 122 68.52 3.07 -9.47
CA MET A 122 67.49 4.04 -9.84
C MET A 122 66.56 3.50 -10.94
N ALA A 123 67.09 2.83 -11.96
CA ALA A 123 66.28 2.17 -13.00
C ALA A 123 65.34 1.12 -12.38
N LEU A 124 65.86 0.20 -11.57
CA LEU A 124 65.07 -0.81 -10.85
C LEU A 124 64.07 -0.20 -9.84
N ALA A 125 64.26 1.04 -9.40
CA ALA A 125 63.29 1.75 -8.57
C ALA A 125 62.18 2.41 -9.40
N LEU A 126 62.48 2.85 -10.63
CA LEU A 126 61.49 3.32 -11.60
C LEU A 126 60.68 2.15 -12.17
N ASP A 127 61.32 1.07 -12.62
CA ASP A 127 60.65 -0.13 -13.13
C ASP A 127 59.64 -0.69 -12.12
N LYS A 128 59.98 -0.71 -10.83
CA LYS A 128 59.07 -1.10 -9.74
C LYS A 128 57.93 -0.11 -9.52
N LYS A 129 58.16 1.19 -9.74
CA LYS A 129 57.09 2.19 -9.64
C LYS A 129 56.14 2.12 -10.83
N ASP A 130 56.64 1.83 -12.02
CA ASP A 130 55.82 1.62 -13.20
C ASP A 130 55.04 0.31 -13.09
N GLN A 131 55.62 -0.76 -12.53
CA GLN A 131 54.89 -1.98 -12.14
C GLN A 131 53.77 -1.69 -11.12
N GLU A 132 54.07 -0.98 -10.02
CA GLU A 132 53.05 -0.55 -9.05
C GLU A 132 51.92 0.29 -9.69
N TRP A 133 52.24 1.12 -10.69
CA TRP A 133 51.24 1.91 -11.41
C TRP A 133 50.42 1.06 -12.38
N MET A 134 51.02 0.12 -13.10
CA MET A 134 50.32 -0.81 -13.99
C MET A 134 49.38 -1.73 -13.20
N GLU A 135 49.80 -2.22 -12.02
CA GLU A 135 48.94 -2.98 -11.11
C GLU A 135 47.75 -2.13 -10.63
N ARG A 136 47.99 -0.90 -10.16
CA ARG A 136 46.91 0.03 -9.76
C ARG A 136 45.94 0.36 -10.90
N MET A 137 46.46 0.60 -12.10
CA MET A 137 45.63 0.83 -13.28
C MET A 137 44.77 -0.40 -13.60
N SER A 138 45.35 -1.61 -13.56
CA SER A 138 44.58 -2.84 -13.78
C SER A 138 43.49 -3.05 -12.72
N THR A 139 43.75 -2.76 -11.44
CA THR A 139 42.71 -2.82 -10.41
C THR A 139 41.61 -1.78 -10.63
N LEU A 140 41.95 -0.55 -11.02
CA LEU A 140 40.98 0.51 -11.31
C LEU A 140 40.16 0.21 -12.58
N GLU A 141 40.75 -0.45 -13.58
CA GLU A 141 40.04 -0.92 -14.78
C GLU A 141 39.08 -2.07 -14.46
N GLN A 142 39.47 -3.01 -13.58
CA GLN A 142 38.59 -4.07 -13.09
C GLN A 142 37.44 -3.52 -12.23
N GLU A 143 37.72 -2.60 -11.30
CA GLU A 143 36.71 -1.90 -10.51
C GLU A 143 35.73 -1.15 -11.42
N LYS A 144 36.24 -0.35 -12.36
CA LYS A 144 35.43 0.36 -13.36
C LYS A 144 34.55 -0.60 -14.17
N ALA A 145 35.09 -1.71 -14.65
CA ALA A 145 34.32 -2.72 -15.39
C ALA A 145 33.20 -3.32 -14.53
N SER A 146 33.48 -3.64 -13.25
CA SER A 146 32.46 -4.17 -12.33
C SER A 146 31.36 -3.15 -12.01
N LEU A 147 31.71 -1.86 -11.91
CA LEU A 147 30.77 -0.77 -11.67
C LEU A 147 29.91 -0.46 -12.92
N SER A 148 30.48 -0.54 -14.12
CA SER A 148 29.72 -0.46 -15.37
C SER A 148 28.74 -1.63 -15.52
N LEU A 149 29.19 -2.87 -15.29
CA LEU A 149 28.33 -4.06 -15.38
C LEU A 149 27.16 -3.96 -14.38
N ARG A 150 27.43 -3.53 -13.14
CA ARG A 150 26.39 -3.29 -12.13
C ARG A 150 25.44 -2.13 -12.47
N LEU A 151 25.91 -1.12 -13.22
CA LEU A 151 25.06 -0.04 -13.71
C LEU A 151 24.12 -0.55 -14.82
N ASP A 152 24.63 -1.37 -15.73
CA ASP A 152 23.86 -2.00 -16.81
C ASP A 152 22.82 -2.99 -16.24
N GLU A 153 23.19 -3.82 -15.25
CA GLU A 153 22.25 -4.66 -14.48
C GLU A 153 21.14 -3.83 -13.81
N MET A 154 21.48 -2.71 -13.19
CA MET A 154 20.50 -1.82 -12.54
C MET A 154 19.59 -1.15 -13.60
N MET A 155 20.12 -0.81 -14.76
CA MET A 155 19.35 -0.26 -15.88
C MET A 155 18.37 -1.29 -16.45
N GLU A 156 18.81 -2.53 -16.69
CA GLU A 156 17.93 -3.63 -17.12
C GLU A 156 16.86 -3.98 -16.07
N GLN A 157 17.23 -4.01 -14.80
CA GLN A 157 16.25 -4.15 -13.70
C GLN A 157 15.22 -3.02 -13.72
N SER A 158 15.65 -1.77 -13.92
CA SER A 158 14.71 -0.63 -14.05
C SER A 158 13.79 -0.78 -15.26
N LEU A 159 14.32 -1.20 -16.41
CA LEU A 159 13.55 -1.38 -17.65
C LEU A 159 12.51 -2.50 -17.49
N THR A 160 12.88 -3.63 -16.89
CA THR A 160 11.93 -4.73 -16.63
C THR A 160 10.90 -4.38 -15.54
N LEU A 161 11.20 -3.45 -14.64
CA LEU A 161 10.21 -2.89 -13.71
C LEU A 161 9.25 -1.91 -14.38
N PHE A 162 9.71 -1.12 -15.36
CA PHE A 162 8.82 -0.31 -16.21
C PHE A 162 7.93 -1.19 -17.09
N GLN A 163 8.47 -2.19 -17.77
CA GLN A 163 7.67 -3.14 -18.57
C GLN A 163 6.59 -3.82 -17.72
N LYS A 164 6.95 -4.35 -16.53
CA LYS A 164 5.96 -4.91 -15.59
C LYS A 164 4.95 -3.90 -15.07
N ARG A 165 5.28 -2.60 -15.07
CA ARG A 165 4.34 -1.52 -14.71
C ARG A 165 3.34 -1.29 -15.83
N ASP A 166 3.83 -1.19 -17.07
CA ASP A 166 3.00 -1.04 -18.26
C ASP A 166 2.09 -2.27 -18.45
N ASP A 167 2.61 -3.49 -18.31
CA ASP A 167 1.85 -4.75 -18.30
C ASP A 167 0.73 -4.74 -17.25
N LEU A 168 1.00 -4.24 -16.04
CA LEU A 168 0.03 -4.16 -14.94
C LEU A 168 -1.04 -3.10 -15.19
N ASP A 169 -0.66 -1.93 -15.70
CA ASP A 169 -1.59 -0.84 -15.99
C ASP A 169 -2.47 -1.19 -17.24
N GLU A 170 -1.96 -1.97 -18.21
CA GLU A 170 -2.78 -2.62 -19.26
C GLU A 170 -3.75 -3.67 -18.69
N LEU A 171 -3.27 -4.57 -17.80
CA LEU A 171 -4.10 -5.60 -17.16
C LEU A 171 -5.21 -5.00 -16.27
N ASP A 172 -4.96 -3.88 -15.60
CA ASP A 172 -6.01 -3.14 -14.89
C ASP A 172 -7.00 -2.50 -15.87
N GLY A 173 -6.53 -1.93 -16.98
CA GLY A 173 -7.38 -1.46 -18.08
C GLY A 173 -8.34 -2.53 -18.62
N PHE A 174 -7.85 -3.76 -18.84
CA PHE A 174 -8.70 -4.90 -19.22
C PHE A 174 -9.68 -5.30 -18.10
N GLN A 175 -9.25 -5.33 -16.83
CA GLN A 175 -10.13 -5.63 -15.70
C GLN A 175 -11.24 -4.57 -15.54
N GLN A 176 -10.93 -3.29 -15.67
CA GLN A 176 -11.92 -2.21 -15.68
C GLN A 176 -12.90 -2.37 -16.84
N GLN A 177 -12.43 -2.77 -18.03
CA GLN A 177 -13.30 -3.02 -19.18
C GLN A 177 -14.26 -4.19 -18.95
N GLU A 178 -13.79 -5.32 -18.40
CA GLU A 178 -14.65 -6.46 -18.06
C GLU A 178 -15.61 -6.12 -16.91
N LEU A 179 -15.17 -5.40 -15.88
CA LEU A 179 -16.03 -4.90 -14.81
C LEU A 179 -17.16 -4.01 -15.37
N ALA A 180 -16.85 -3.14 -16.33
CA ALA A 180 -17.84 -2.30 -17.01
C ALA A 180 -18.82 -3.12 -17.86
N LYS A 181 -18.35 -4.15 -18.59
CA LYS A 181 -19.21 -5.09 -19.33
C LYS A 181 -20.14 -5.85 -18.38
N VAL A 182 -19.62 -6.40 -17.28
CA VAL A 182 -20.40 -7.10 -16.25
C VAL A 182 -21.44 -6.16 -15.62
N LYS A 183 -21.05 -4.95 -15.21
CA LYS A 183 -21.96 -3.93 -14.66
C LYS A 183 -23.09 -3.58 -15.63
N HIS A 184 -22.79 -3.43 -16.93
CA HIS A 184 -23.79 -3.18 -17.97
C HIS A 184 -24.72 -4.37 -18.20
N MET A 185 -24.21 -5.60 -18.13
CA MET A 185 -25.05 -6.80 -18.19
C MET A 185 -25.95 -6.95 -16.96
N LEU A 186 -25.45 -6.63 -15.76
CA LEU A 186 -26.23 -6.66 -14.52
C LEU A 186 -27.36 -5.60 -14.56
N LEU A 187 -27.05 -4.35 -14.91
CA LEU A 187 -28.07 -3.29 -15.07
C LEU A 187 -29.15 -3.71 -16.08
N ARG A 188 -28.78 -4.26 -17.24
CA ARG A 188 -29.75 -4.80 -18.22
C ARG A 188 -30.55 -5.99 -17.69
N LYS A 189 -30.04 -6.76 -16.73
CA LYS A 189 -30.76 -7.87 -16.10
C LYS A 189 -31.71 -7.36 -15.02
N GLU A 190 -31.34 -6.36 -14.25
CA GLU A 190 -32.21 -5.64 -13.31
C GLU A 190 -33.37 -4.94 -14.05
N GLU A 191 -33.09 -4.28 -15.18
CA GLU A 191 -34.12 -3.71 -16.06
C GLU A 191 -35.09 -4.77 -16.60
N GLN A 192 -34.56 -5.91 -17.09
CA GLN A 192 -35.37 -7.05 -17.58
C GLN A 192 -36.19 -7.70 -16.46
N GLN A 193 -35.65 -7.78 -15.24
CA GLN A 193 -36.35 -8.30 -14.08
C GLN A 193 -37.48 -7.35 -13.66
N GLY A 194 -37.20 -6.05 -13.51
CA GLY A 194 -38.21 -5.05 -13.16
C GLY A 194 -39.32 -4.90 -14.21
N LEU A 195 -39.05 -5.20 -15.49
CA LEU A 195 -40.10 -5.35 -16.52
C LEU A 195 -41.00 -6.57 -16.24
N ARG A 196 -40.40 -7.75 -16.02
CA ARG A 196 -41.15 -8.99 -15.72
C ARG A 196 -41.93 -8.91 -14.41
N GLU A 197 -41.41 -8.23 -13.40
CA GLU A 197 -42.10 -8.00 -12.13
C GLU A 197 -43.36 -7.14 -12.33
N ARG A 198 -43.30 -6.11 -13.19
CA ARG A 198 -44.48 -5.31 -13.57
C ARG A 198 -45.48 -6.12 -14.40
N GLU A 199 -45.01 -6.96 -15.32
CA GLU A 199 -45.88 -7.88 -16.09
C GLU A 199 -46.59 -8.90 -15.18
N LEU A 200 -45.88 -9.43 -14.17
CA LEU A 200 -46.45 -10.35 -13.17
C LEU A 200 -47.46 -9.64 -12.26
N GLN A 201 -47.15 -8.43 -11.78
CA GLN A 201 -48.08 -7.61 -10.99
C GLN A 201 -49.34 -7.28 -11.80
N GLN A 202 -49.21 -6.90 -13.07
CA GLN A 202 -50.35 -6.65 -13.95
C GLN A 202 -51.21 -7.93 -14.08
N LYS A 203 -50.60 -9.08 -14.42
CA LYS A 203 -51.31 -10.35 -14.53
C LYS A 203 -51.93 -10.82 -13.22
N GLU A 204 -51.35 -10.49 -12.07
CA GLU A 204 -51.98 -10.74 -10.78
C GLU A 204 -53.23 -9.86 -10.58
N THR A 205 -53.20 -8.57 -10.97
CA THR A 205 -54.41 -7.72 -10.92
C THR A 205 -55.49 -8.17 -11.91
N GLU A 206 -55.12 -8.64 -13.10
CA GLU A 206 -56.03 -9.27 -14.08
C GLU A 206 -56.65 -10.56 -13.51
N LEU A 207 -55.86 -11.39 -12.82
CA LEU A 207 -56.31 -12.62 -12.19
C LEU A 207 -57.17 -12.37 -10.92
N GLN A 208 -56.88 -11.33 -10.15
CA GLN A 208 -57.71 -10.86 -9.03
C GLN A 208 -59.08 -10.37 -9.52
N THR A 209 -59.11 -9.54 -10.57
CA THR A 209 -60.36 -9.04 -11.16
C THR A 209 -61.16 -10.14 -11.84
N ALA A 210 -60.52 -11.09 -12.53
CA ALA A 210 -61.17 -12.28 -13.07
C ALA A 210 -61.77 -13.18 -11.96
N LYS A 211 -61.06 -13.39 -10.84
CA LYS A 211 -61.60 -14.11 -9.66
C LYS A 211 -62.83 -13.40 -9.07
N LYS A 212 -62.82 -12.08 -8.99
CA LYS A 212 -63.97 -11.28 -8.54
C LYS A 212 -65.17 -11.42 -9.49
N GLY A 213 -64.93 -11.33 -10.80
CA GLY A 213 -65.97 -11.58 -11.81
C GLY A 213 -66.55 -13.00 -11.74
N LEU A 214 -65.72 -14.00 -11.48
CA LEU A 214 -66.15 -15.39 -11.31
C LEU A 214 -67.02 -15.59 -10.05
N SER A 215 -66.65 -14.98 -8.92
CA SER A 215 -67.46 -15.05 -7.69
C SER A 215 -68.82 -14.33 -7.87
N GLU A 216 -68.83 -13.14 -8.47
CA GLU A 216 -70.08 -12.44 -8.82
C GLU A 216 -70.97 -13.25 -9.79
N ALA A 217 -70.37 -14.00 -10.71
CA ALA A 217 -71.10 -14.90 -11.62
C ALA A 217 -71.66 -16.14 -10.88
N GLN A 218 -70.89 -16.72 -9.95
CA GLN A 218 -71.34 -17.84 -9.11
C GLN A 218 -72.46 -17.44 -8.16
N GLU A 219 -72.45 -16.22 -7.62
CA GLU A 219 -73.53 -15.67 -6.80
C GLU A 219 -74.81 -15.46 -7.61
N LYS A 220 -74.71 -14.89 -8.82
CA LYS A 220 -75.85 -14.76 -9.76
C LYS A 220 -76.40 -16.13 -10.16
N LEU A 221 -75.54 -17.12 -10.41
CA LEU A 221 -75.96 -18.50 -10.71
C LEU A 221 -76.69 -19.15 -9.52
N ARG A 222 -76.24 -18.89 -8.28
CA ARG A 222 -76.90 -19.37 -7.06
C ARG A 222 -78.29 -18.75 -6.90
N ALA A 223 -78.41 -17.42 -7.05
CA ALA A 223 -79.69 -16.72 -6.97
C ALA A 223 -80.69 -17.22 -8.04
N LEU A 224 -80.25 -17.39 -9.29
CA LEU A 224 -81.08 -18.00 -10.35
C LEU A 224 -81.47 -19.45 -10.04
N GLY A 225 -80.61 -20.21 -9.35
CA GLY A 225 -80.92 -21.56 -8.87
C GLY A 225 -81.91 -21.59 -7.71
N GLU A 226 -81.93 -20.55 -6.88
CA GLU A 226 -82.91 -20.34 -5.79
C GLU A 226 -84.27 -19.91 -6.39
N GLU A 227 -84.31 -18.92 -7.28
CA GLU A 227 -85.51 -18.52 -8.04
C GLU A 227 -86.12 -19.70 -8.82
N HIS A 228 -85.28 -20.54 -9.45
CA HIS A 228 -85.75 -21.73 -10.15
C HIS A 228 -86.36 -22.76 -9.20
N GLN A 229 -85.77 -22.99 -8.02
CA GLN A 229 -86.34 -23.88 -7.01
C GLN A 229 -87.67 -23.36 -6.46
N GLU A 230 -87.81 -22.05 -6.23
CA GLU A 230 -89.10 -21.45 -5.84
C GLU A 230 -90.14 -21.59 -6.95
N SER A 231 -89.78 -21.32 -8.20
CA SER A 231 -90.65 -21.52 -9.37
C SER A 231 -91.08 -22.99 -9.56
N CYS A 232 -90.20 -23.95 -9.25
CA CYS A 232 -90.56 -25.38 -9.23
C CYS A 232 -91.53 -25.72 -8.10
N ARG A 233 -91.32 -25.22 -6.87
CA ARG A 233 -92.25 -25.42 -5.74
C ARG A 233 -93.64 -24.87 -6.06
N LEU A 234 -93.69 -23.64 -6.56
CA LEU A 234 -94.93 -22.94 -6.89
C LEU A 234 -95.67 -23.63 -8.04
N ASN A 235 -94.95 -24.20 -9.03
CA ASN A 235 -95.56 -25.10 -10.02
C ASN A 235 -96.14 -26.39 -9.40
N THR A 236 -95.44 -27.02 -8.44
CA THR A 236 -95.98 -28.23 -7.77
C THR A 236 -97.21 -27.92 -6.91
N GLU A 237 -97.27 -26.74 -6.28
CA GLU A 237 -98.44 -26.25 -5.55
C GLU A 237 -99.61 -26.00 -6.50
N LEU A 238 -99.40 -25.27 -7.61
CA LEU A 238 -100.40 -25.07 -8.66
C LEU A 238 -100.88 -26.38 -9.32
N GLU A 239 -100.01 -27.39 -9.39
CA GLU A 239 -100.40 -28.74 -9.84
C GLU A 239 -101.31 -29.46 -8.82
N ILE A 240 -101.10 -29.26 -7.52
CA ILE A 240 -101.95 -29.81 -6.46
C ILE A 240 -103.32 -29.10 -6.49
N GLU A 241 -103.34 -27.77 -6.50
CA GLU A 241 -104.58 -26.98 -6.63
C GLU A 241 -105.39 -27.39 -7.87
N ARG A 242 -104.73 -27.62 -9.02
CA ARG A 242 -105.39 -28.11 -10.25
C ARG A 242 -105.99 -29.51 -10.08
N LYS A 243 -105.36 -30.41 -9.34
CA LYS A 243 -105.87 -31.75 -9.05
C LYS A 243 -107.07 -31.68 -8.10
N GLU A 244 -107.00 -30.85 -7.06
CA GLU A 244 -108.13 -30.60 -6.15
C GLU A 244 -109.33 -29.96 -6.85
N LEU A 245 -109.10 -28.96 -7.71
CA LEU A 245 -110.14 -28.35 -8.54
C LEU A 245 -110.75 -29.34 -9.55
N LEU A 246 -109.95 -30.25 -10.12
CA LEU A 246 -110.46 -31.35 -10.95
C LEU A 246 -111.33 -32.32 -10.14
N GLU A 247 -110.92 -32.70 -8.92
CA GLU A 247 -111.76 -33.50 -8.04
C GLU A 247 -113.08 -32.81 -7.68
N VAL A 248 -113.05 -31.51 -7.38
CA VAL A 248 -114.26 -30.72 -7.10
C VAL A 248 -115.16 -30.65 -8.33
N LYS A 249 -114.59 -30.46 -9.53
CA LYS A 249 -115.31 -30.50 -10.81
C LYS A 249 -115.95 -31.87 -11.05
N GLU A 250 -115.22 -32.97 -10.85
CA GLU A 250 -115.78 -34.33 -10.95
C GLU A 250 -116.91 -34.57 -9.94
N LYS A 251 -116.75 -34.12 -8.69
CA LYS A 251 -117.79 -34.25 -7.65
C LYS A 251 -119.04 -33.44 -8.03
N ALA A 252 -118.87 -32.27 -8.64
CA ALA A 252 -119.97 -31.47 -9.19
C ALA A 252 -120.63 -32.12 -10.41
N GLU A 253 -119.87 -32.65 -11.37
CA GLU A 253 -120.39 -33.35 -12.55
C GLU A 253 -121.15 -34.63 -12.18
N LYS A 254 -120.62 -35.43 -11.25
CA LYS A 254 -121.33 -36.57 -10.65
C LYS A 254 -122.64 -36.12 -9.99
N LYS A 255 -122.66 -34.94 -9.36
CA LYS A 255 -123.88 -34.40 -8.74
C LYS A 255 -124.89 -33.84 -9.74
N ILE A 256 -124.44 -33.27 -10.86
CA ILE A 256 -125.29 -32.87 -11.97
C ILE A 256 -125.93 -34.12 -12.58
N ALA A 257 -125.16 -35.17 -12.88
CA ALA A 257 -125.70 -36.43 -13.40
C ALA A 257 -126.71 -37.11 -12.44
N GLU A 258 -126.48 -37.06 -11.12
CA GLU A 258 -127.47 -37.46 -10.11
C GLU A 258 -128.78 -36.66 -10.23
N LEU A 259 -128.70 -35.33 -10.38
CA LEU A 259 -129.84 -34.43 -10.45
C LEU A 259 -130.60 -34.56 -11.77
N GLU A 260 -129.88 -34.75 -12.88
CA GLU A 260 -130.45 -35.07 -14.20
C GLU A 260 -131.16 -36.43 -14.17
N GLY A 261 -130.56 -37.46 -13.57
CA GLY A 261 -131.21 -38.76 -13.39
C GLY A 261 -132.47 -38.69 -12.52
N ARG A 262 -132.46 -37.88 -11.46
CA ARG A 262 -133.67 -37.57 -10.68
C ARG A 262 -134.70 -36.81 -11.52
N GLY A 263 -134.28 -35.84 -12.32
CA GLY A 263 -135.13 -35.09 -13.25
C GLY A 263 -135.80 -36.00 -14.28
N GLN A 264 -135.05 -36.91 -14.91
CA GLN A 264 -135.59 -37.91 -15.84
C GLN A 264 -136.59 -38.86 -15.15
N ASN A 265 -136.35 -39.24 -13.89
CA ASN A 265 -137.29 -40.08 -13.15
C ASN A 265 -138.55 -39.31 -12.74
N LEU A 266 -138.45 -38.03 -12.36
CA LEU A 266 -139.61 -37.16 -12.18
C LEU A 266 -140.38 -36.95 -13.49
N GLN A 267 -139.69 -36.79 -14.62
CA GLN A 267 -140.31 -36.69 -15.95
C GLN A 267 -141.11 -37.97 -16.28
N LYS A 268 -140.57 -39.16 -16.01
CA LYS A 268 -141.28 -40.45 -16.16
C LYS A 268 -142.51 -40.54 -15.25
N VAL A 269 -142.41 -40.10 -14.00
CA VAL A 269 -143.56 -40.08 -13.07
C VAL A 269 -144.63 -39.10 -13.52
N ILE A 270 -144.26 -37.90 -13.98
CA ILE A 270 -145.19 -36.92 -14.56
C ILE A 270 -145.88 -37.50 -15.80
N GLN A 271 -145.14 -38.19 -16.67
CA GLN A 271 -145.71 -38.83 -17.86
C GLN A 271 -146.63 -40.00 -17.52
N GLN A 272 -146.25 -40.88 -16.58
CA GLN A 272 -147.11 -41.96 -16.07
C GLN A 272 -148.42 -41.40 -15.48
N VAL A 273 -148.33 -40.38 -14.61
CA VAL A 273 -149.51 -39.70 -14.05
C VAL A 273 -150.35 -39.02 -15.14
N SER A 274 -149.73 -38.47 -16.19
CA SER A 274 -150.47 -37.89 -17.33
C SER A 274 -151.21 -38.96 -18.14
N GLU A 275 -150.58 -40.11 -18.38
CA GLU A 275 -151.23 -41.25 -19.03
C GLU A 275 -152.37 -41.81 -18.19
N ASP A 276 -152.17 -41.96 -16.88
CA ASP A 276 -153.19 -42.51 -15.98
C ASP A 276 -154.35 -41.53 -15.78
N PHE A 277 -154.09 -40.22 -15.81
CA PHE A 277 -155.13 -39.19 -15.91
C PHE A 277 -155.89 -39.26 -17.25
N GLN A 278 -155.20 -39.49 -18.38
CA GLN A 278 -155.87 -39.72 -19.67
C GLN A 278 -156.72 -40.99 -19.67
N LYS A 279 -156.23 -42.09 -19.09
CA LYS A 279 -156.98 -43.35 -18.90
C LYS A 279 -158.23 -43.09 -18.05
N SER A 280 -158.10 -42.41 -16.91
CA SER A 280 -159.21 -42.01 -16.04
C SER A 280 -160.24 -41.18 -16.79
N ARG A 281 -159.82 -40.16 -17.53
CA ARG A 281 -160.70 -39.29 -18.33
C ARG A 281 -161.38 -40.04 -19.48
N SER A 282 -160.72 -41.05 -20.06
CA SER A 282 -161.34 -41.89 -21.10
C SER A 282 -162.39 -42.86 -20.52
N ALA A 283 -162.17 -43.36 -19.29
CA ALA A 283 -163.15 -44.15 -18.55
C ALA A 283 -164.35 -43.28 -18.10
N GLU A 284 -164.10 -42.07 -17.60
CA GLU A 284 -165.12 -41.06 -17.29
C GLU A 284 -166.00 -40.75 -18.52
N ALA A 285 -165.40 -40.45 -19.66
CA ALA A 285 -166.12 -40.23 -20.92
C ALA A 285 -166.85 -41.48 -21.45
N ALA A 286 -166.42 -42.70 -21.07
CA ALA A 286 -167.15 -43.93 -21.37
C ALA A 286 -168.37 -44.11 -20.44
N VAL A 287 -168.25 -43.71 -19.17
CA VAL A 287 -169.37 -43.67 -18.22
C VAL A 287 -170.39 -42.60 -18.63
N GLU A 288 -169.96 -41.39 -19.02
CA GLU A 288 -170.83 -40.35 -19.58
C GLU A 288 -171.62 -40.86 -20.80
N LYS A 289 -170.95 -41.56 -21.73
CA LYS A 289 -171.62 -42.19 -22.89
C LYS A 289 -172.65 -43.24 -22.48
N SER A 290 -172.31 -44.11 -21.52
CA SER A 290 -173.24 -45.14 -21.03
C SER A 290 -174.48 -44.54 -20.34
N LEU A 291 -174.29 -43.44 -19.61
CA LEU A 291 -175.35 -42.69 -18.96
C LEU A 291 -176.22 -41.98 -20.00
N TYR A 292 -175.63 -41.40 -21.05
CA TYR A 292 -176.35 -40.82 -22.17
C TYR A 292 -177.19 -41.86 -22.92
N THR A 293 -176.66 -43.07 -23.20
CA THR A 293 -177.45 -44.14 -23.83
C THR A 293 -178.60 -44.62 -22.94
N LEU A 294 -178.36 -44.77 -21.63
CA LEU A 294 -179.43 -45.13 -20.69
C LEU A 294 -180.53 -44.05 -20.63
N GLN A 295 -180.14 -42.77 -20.80
CA GLN A 295 -181.07 -41.65 -20.89
C GLN A 295 -181.82 -41.59 -22.24
N THR A 296 -181.23 -42.00 -23.36
CA THR A 296 -181.98 -42.16 -24.63
C THR A 296 -182.96 -43.32 -24.56
N ASP A 297 -182.58 -44.45 -23.96
CA ASP A 297 -183.42 -45.65 -23.85
C ASP A 297 -184.64 -45.41 -22.95
N TYR A 298 -184.45 -44.71 -21.83
CA TYR A 298 -185.53 -44.24 -20.97
C TYR A 298 -186.55 -43.35 -21.71
N ASN A 299 -186.06 -42.45 -22.57
CA ASN A 299 -186.93 -41.60 -23.39
C ASN A 299 -187.64 -42.38 -24.52
N ALA A 300 -187.00 -43.41 -25.08
CA ALA A 300 -187.60 -44.28 -26.09
C ALA A 300 -188.75 -45.14 -25.50
N LEU A 301 -188.54 -45.75 -24.33
CA LEU A 301 -189.56 -46.53 -23.62
C LEU A 301 -190.80 -45.69 -23.30
N LYS A 302 -190.58 -44.44 -22.88
CA LYS A 302 -191.64 -43.46 -22.58
C LYS A 302 -192.47 -43.06 -23.82
N LEU A 303 -191.92 -43.16 -25.02
CA LEU A 303 -192.63 -42.88 -26.27
C LEU A 303 -193.46 -44.08 -26.75
N GLN A 304 -193.02 -45.31 -26.47
CA GLN A 304 -193.68 -46.54 -26.90
C GLN A 304 -195.01 -46.81 -26.16
N GLN A 305 -195.13 -46.37 -24.91
CA GLN A 305 -196.30 -46.65 -24.05
C GLN A 305 -197.59 -45.91 -24.47
N HIS A 306 -197.54 -44.97 -25.43
CA HIS A 306 -198.64 -44.04 -25.75
C HIS A 306 -199.36 -44.30 -27.09
N LYS A 307 -199.05 -45.37 -27.82
CA LYS A 307 -199.65 -45.69 -29.14
C LYS A 307 -200.17 -47.13 -29.32
N ALA A 308 -200.21 -47.93 -28.25
CA ALA A 308 -200.68 -49.33 -28.31
C ALA A 308 -202.21 -49.46 -28.15
N ALA A 309 -202.99 -48.76 -28.98
CA ALA A 309 -204.45 -48.89 -29.05
C ALA A 309 -204.95 -48.56 -30.47
N VAL A 310 -206.00 -49.26 -30.91
CA VAL A 310 -206.69 -49.13 -32.23
C VAL A 310 -205.90 -49.69 -33.44
N THR A 311 -205.75 -51.02 -33.52
CA THR A 311 -205.57 -51.78 -34.80
C THR A 311 -205.99 -53.25 -34.62
N ASP A 312 -207.29 -53.60 -34.69
CA ASP A 312 -207.71 -55.02 -34.61
C ASP A 312 -208.99 -55.42 -35.38
N GLU A 313 -209.47 -54.59 -36.32
CA GLU A 313 -210.76 -54.82 -37.03
C GLU A 313 -210.63 -55.17 -38.53
N ASP A 314 -209.45 -55.09 -39.15
CA ASP A 314 -209.28 -55.29 -40.61
C ASP A 314 -209.05 -56.75 -41.06
N ARG A 315 -209.07 -57.73 -40.14
CA ARG A 315 -208.79 -59.15 -40.48
C ARG A 315 -209.97 -59.94 -41.06
N GLU A 316 -211.21 -59.49 -40.87
CA GLU A 316 -212.40 -60.27 -41.29
C GLU A 316 -212.75 -60.15 -42.78
N ARG A 317 -212.22 -59.13 -43.47
CA ARG A 317 -212.67 -58.76 -44.83
C ARG A 317 -212.18 -59.68 -45.96
N VAL A 318 -211.33 -60.66 -45.67
CA VAL A 318 -210.68 -61.55 -46.66
C VAL A 318 -211.41 -62.91 -46.83
N LEU A 319 -212.37 -63.23 -45.97
CA LEU A 319 -213.04 -64.54 -45.98
C LEU A 319 -214.21 -64.69 -46.98
N LEU A 320 -214.69 -63.61 -47.59
CA LEU A 320 -215.90 -63.63 -48.42
C LEU A 320 -215.65 -64.06 -49.88
N ASP A 321 -214.57 -63.58 -50.52
CA ASP A 321 -214.33 -63.74 -51.97
C ASP A 321 -214.07 -65.20 -52.43
N LEU A 322 -213.77 -66.12 -51.51
CA LEU A 322 -213.61 -67.54 -51.85
C LEU A 322 -214.95 -68.28 -52.00
N GLN A 323 -216.06 -67.71 -51.52
CA GLN A 323 -217.35 -68.41 -51.46
C GLN A 323 -218.13 -68.36 -52.79
N GLU A 324 -217.82 -67.43 -53.69
CA GLU A 324 -218.51 -67.30 -54.98
C GLU A 324 -218.07 -68.35 -56.03
N LYS A 325 -216.89 -68.97 -55.85
CA LYS A 325 -216.34 -69.99 -56.77
C LYS A 325 -217.09 -71.32 -56.76
N VAL A 326 -217.97 -71.56 -55.79
CA VAL A 326 -218.74 -72.81 -55.68
C VAL A 326 -219.97 -72.79 -56.61
N SER A 327 -220.64 -71.65 -56.73
CA SER A 327 -222.01 -71.49 -57.26
C SER A 327 -222.17 -71.56 -58.79
N SER A 328 -221.21 -72.12 -59.53
CA SER A 328 -221.26 -72.20 -61.01
C SER A 328 -220.81 -73.53 -61.61
N LEU A 329 -220.15 -74.41 -60.84
CA LEU A 329 -219.79 -75.76 -61.30
C LEU A 329 -221.01 -76.71 -61.42
N GLU A 330 -222.13 -76.37 -60.79
CA GLU A 330 -223.38 -77.15 -60.81
C GLU A 330 -224.01 -77.28 -62.21
N ARG A 331 -223.67 -76.39 -63.16
CA ARG A 331 -224.37 -76.27 -64.46
C ARG A 331 -223.89 -77.25 -65.56
N ARG A 332 -223.26 -78.37 -65.20
CA ARG A 332 -222.59 -79.31 -66.14
C ARG A 332 -223.26 -80.70 -66.23
N LEU A 333 -224.59 -80.79 -66.12
CA LEU A 333 -225.28 -82.07 -65.91
C LEU A 333 -226.51 -82.34 -66.83
N GLN A 334 -226.33 -82.37 -68.15
CA GLN A 334 -227.30 -82.97 -69.12
C GLN A 334 -226.68 -83.22 -70.53
N GLY A 335 -225.96 -84.35 -70.71
CA GLY A 335 -225.43 -84.89 -72.00
C GLY A 335 -224.00 -84.45 -72.40
N ASN A 336 -223.38 -84.93 -73.52
CA ASN A 336 -223.66 -86.03 -74.46
C ASN A 336 -222.45 -86.24 -75.45
N LEU A 337 -222.49 -87.26 -76.34
CA LEU A 337 -221.55 -87.59 -77.48
C LEU A 337 -220.16 -88.18 -77.10
N SER A 338 -219.29 -88.71 -78.01
CA SER A 338 -219.42 -89.75 -79.07
C SER A 338 -218.06 -89.98 -79.81
N GLU A 339 -217.66 -91.24 -80.07
CA GLU A 339 -216.53 -91.77 -80.92
C GLU A 339 -215.10 -91.15 -80.86
N ASP A 340 -214.94 -89.84 -80.71
CA ASP A 340 -213.63 -89.11 -80.73
C ASP A 340 -212.68 -89.55 -79.59
N GLU A 341 -213.24 -90.07 -78.50
CA GLU A 341 -212.53 -90.47 -77.29
C GLU A 341 -211.45 -91.54 -77.53
N LEU A 342 -211.64 -92.41 -78.52
CA LEU A 342 -210.71 -93.52 -78.82
C LEU A 342 -209.40 -93.02 -79.47
N LEU A 343 -209.45 -91.94 -80.25
CA LEU A 343 -208.25 -91.33 -80.85
C LEU A 343 -207.40 -90.60 -79.80
N GLN A 344 -208.05 -90.11 -78.74
CA GLN A 344 -207.42 -89.29 -77.70
C GLN A 344 -206.53 -90.10 -76.74
N GLU A 345 -206.72 -91.42 -76.62
CA GLU A 345 -205.85 -92.31 -75.83
C GLU A 345 -204.46 -92.48 -76.47
N LEU A 346 -204.40 -92.84 -77.76
CA LEU A 346 -203.14 -93.08 -78.48
C LEU A 346 -202.24 -91.84 -78.56
N LEU A 347 -202.82 -90.63 -78.53
CA LEU A 347 -202.07 -89.38 -78.47
C LEU A 347 -201.40 -89.13 -77.11
N LYS A 348 -201.85 -89.77 -76.02
CA LYS A 348 -201.23 -89.67 -74.68
C LYS A 348 -199.97 -90.51 -74.57
N GLU A 349 -199.97 -91.75 -75.07
CA GLU A 349 -198.77 -92.62 -74.99
C GLU A 349 -197.58 -91.97 -75.71
N LYS A 350 -197.80 -91.40 -76.91
CA LYS A 350 -196.75 -90.71 -77.67
C LYS A 350 -196.07 -89.59 -76.87
N SER A 351 -196.84 -88.73 -76.19
CA SER A 351 -196.26 -87.60 -75.45
C SER A 351 -195.48 -88.05 -74.21
N THR A 352 -195.88 -89.15 -73.56
CA THR A 352 -195.10 -89.69 -72.42
C THR A 352 -193.71 -90.18 -72.84
N LEU A 353 -193.58 -90.83 -74.00
CA LEU A 353 -192.28 -91.26 -74.52
C LEU A 353 -191.42 -90.07 -74.96
N GLU A 354 -192.01 -89.07 -75.61
CA GLU A 354 -191.30 -87.84 -76.00
C GLU A 354 -190.77 -87.06 -74.80
N GLN A 355 -191.50 -87.04 -73.67
CA GLN A 355 -191.02 -86.46 -72.41
C GLN A 355 -189.78 -87.18 -71.87
N THR A 356 -189.84 -88.51 -71.72
CA THR A 356 -188.72 -89.29 -71.14
C THR A 356 -187.40 -89.17 -71.92
N LEU A 357 -187.48 -88.98 -73.25
CA LEU A 357 -186.29 -88.75 -74.07
C LEU A 357 -185.63 -87.41 -73.76
N GLU A 358 -186.40 -86.37 -73.49
CA GLU A 358 -185.87 -85.04 -73.20
C GLU A 358 -185.30 -84.94 -71.79
N ASP A 359 -185.95 -85.58 -70.81
CA ASP A 359 -185.46 -85.64 -69.42
C ASP A 359 -184.02 -86.22 -69.37
N THR A 360 -183.76 -87.33 -70.08
CA THR A 360 -182.40 -87.93 -70.14
C THR A 360 -181.36 -87.05 -70.85
N ARG A 361 -181.78 -86.14 -71.76
CA ARG A 361 -180.88 -85.15 -72.35
C ARG A 361 -180.50 -84.05 -71.35
N VAL A 362 -181.47 -83.60 -70.55
CA VAL A 362 -181.22 -82.61 -69.49
C VAL A 362 -180.24 -83.18 -68.46
N GLU A 363 -180.41 -84.43 -68.03
CA GLU A 363 -179.47 -85.10 -67.13
C GLU A 363 -178.04 -85.22 -67.70
N LEU A 364 -177.91 -85.58 -68.99
CA LEU A 364 -176.59 -85.64 -69.66
C LEU A 364 -175.93 -84.26 -69.80
N LEU A 365 -176.71 -83.21 -70.05
CA LEU A 365 -176.22 -81.83 -70.07
C LEU A 365 -175.76 -81.38 -68.67
N GLN A 366 -176.54 -81.67 -67.63
CA GLN A 366 -176.22 -81.39 -66.23
C GLN A 366 -174.91 -82.09 -65.81
N ALA A 367 -174.74 -83.37 -66.17
CA ALA A 367 -173.52 -84.12 -65.90
C ALA A 367 -172.30 -83.52 -66.62
N ARG A 368 -172.48 -83.07 -67.87
CA ARG A 368 -171.43 -82.42 -68.67
C ARG A 368 -171.02 -81.05 -68.12
N THR A 369 -171.96 -80.22 -67.68
CA THR A 369 -171.65 -78.91 -67.07
C THR A 369 -170.94 -79.10 -65.73
N ASN A 370 -171.46 -79.97 -64.85
CA ASN A 370 -170.82 -80.27 -63.57
C ASN A 370 -169.37 -80.75 -63.75
N HIS A 371 -169.09 -81.57 -64.78
CA HIS A 371 -167.73 -82.00 -65.08
C HIS A 371 -166.84 -80.83 -65.56
N ALA A 372 -167.34 -79.98 -66.47
CA ALA A 372 -166.60 -78.80 -66.92
C ALA A 372 -166.24 -77.84 -65.76
N ASP A 373 -167.16 -77.64 -64.81
CA ASP A 373 -166.93 -76.83 -63.60
C ASP A 373 -165.83 -77.45 -62.71
N THR A 374 -165.82 -78.79 -62.55
CA THR A 374 -164.73 -79.46 -61.80
C THR A 374 -163.37 -79.34 -62.47
N VAL A 375 -163.31 -79.42 -63.81
CA VAL A 375 -162.07 -79.22 -64.57
C VAL A 375 -161.57 -77.79 -64.43
N SER A 376 -162.45 -76.79 -64.62
CA SER A 376 -162.07 -75.38 -64.47
C SER A 376 -161.61 -75.05 -63.05
N SER A 377 -162.26 -75.60 -62.02
CA SER A 377 -161.82 -75.49 -60.63
C SER A 377 -160.38 -76.00 -60.43
N LEU A 378 -160.07 -77.18 -60.96
CA LEU A 378 -158.71 -77.76 -60.90
C LEU A 378 -157.70 -76.92 -61.70
N GLU A 379 -158.05 -76.41 -62.87
CA GLU A 379 -157.19 -75.53 -63.67
C GLU A 379 -156.86 -74.22 -62.92
N THR A 380 -157.82 -73.60 -62.24
CA THR A 380 -157.54 -72.43 -61.37
C THR A 380 -156.70 -72.79 -60.15
N GLN A 381 -156.79 -74.02 -59.63
CA GLN A 381 -155.96 -74.48 -58.51
C GLN A 381 -154.51 -74.71 -58.96
N ILE A 382 -154.31 -75.39 -60.10
CA ILE A 382 -153.00 -75.59 -60.73
C ILE A 382 -152.36 -74.23 -61.06
N SER A 383 -153.14 -73.28 -61.60
CA SER A 383 -152.66 -71.92 -61.89
C SER A 383 -152.21 -71.18 -60.63
N ARG A 384 -152.96 -71.27 -59.52
CA ARG A 384 -152.57 -70.71 -58.22
C ARG A 384 -151.31 -71.35 -57.64
N ILE A 385 -151.18 -72.68 -57.74
CA ILE A 385 -149.98 -73.42 -57.29
C ILE A 385 -148.75 -73.00 -58.10
N ASN A 386 -148.87 -72.95 -59.44
CA ASN A 386 -147.78 -72.53 -60.33
C ASN A 386 -147.34 -71.09 -60.04
N HIS A 387 -148.30 -70.18 -59.80
CA HIS A 387 -147.98 -68.81 -59.40
C HIS A 387 -147.18 -68.79 -58.10
N HIS A 388 -147.63 -69.49 -57.06
CA HIS A 388 -146.95 -69.54 -55.77
C HIS A 388 -145.55 -70.16 -55.86
N VAL A 389 -145.36 -71.17 -56.71
CA VAL A 389 -144.02 -71.73 -57.02
C VAL A 389 -143.11 -70.66 -57.64
N THR A 390 -143.60 -69.81 -58.54
CA THR A 390 -142.79 -68.70 -59.09
C THR A 390 -142.48 -67.60 -58.07
N GLU A 391 -143.40 -67.31 -57.14
CA GLU A 391 -143.13 -66.39 -56.02
C GLU A 391 -141.99 -66.90 -55.13
N LEU A 392 -142.05 -68.18 -54.74
CA LEU A 392 -141.03 -68.82 -53.90
C LEU A 392 -139.66 -68.90 -54.60
N GLN A 393 -139.63 -69.16 -55.91
CA GLN A 393 -138.39 -69.12 -56.71
C GLN A 393 -137.77 -67.72 -56.76
N ASN A 394 -138.58 -66.67 -56.91
CA ASN A 394 -138.12 -65.29 -56.88
C ASN A 394 -137.63 -64.86 -55.49
N LEU A 395 -138.33 -65.26 -54.43
CA LEU A 395 -137.92 -65.04 -53.04
C LEU A 395 -136.59 -65.73 -52.72
N LEU A 396 -136.39 -66.97 -53.18
CA LEU A 396 -135.13 -67.70 -53.03
C LEU A 396 -133.99 -66.98 -53.74
N ARG A 397 -134.17 -66.58 -55.01
CA ARG A 397 -133.17 -65.79 -55.75
C ARG A 397 -132.80 -64.50 -55.02
N HIS A 398 -133.77 -63.72 -54.55
CA HIS A 398 -133.48 -62.51 -53.77
C HIS A 398 -132.75 -62.79 -52.44
N LYS A 399 -133.00 -63.93 -51.80
CA LYS A 399 -132.23 -64.35 -50.61
C LYS A 399 -130.80 -64.73 -50.98
N ASP A 400 -130.59 -65.51 -52.02
CA ASP A 400 -129.26 -65.90 -52.51
C ASP A 400 -128.44 -64.68 -52.97
N ASP A 401 -129.04 -63.78 -53.75
CA ASP A 401 -128.42 -62.52 -54.17
C ASP A 401 -128.07 -61.65 -52.96
N SER A 402 -128.95 -61.55 -51.95
CA SER A 402 -128.62 -60.81 -50.72
C SER A 402 -127.46 -61.44 -49.95
N SER A 403 -127.43 -62.77 -49.83
CA SER A 403 -126.37 -63.55 -49.19
C SER A 403 -125.03 -63.44 -49.92
N LYS A 404 -125.06 -63.40 -51.25
CA LYS A 404 -123.89 -63.14 -52.10
C LYS A 404 -123.38 -61.72 -51.92
N ASN A 405 -124.26 -60.71 -51.94
CA ASN A 405 -123.90 -59.31 -51.72
C ASN A 405 -123.35 -59.04 -50.31
N TYR A 406 -123.81 -59.76 -49.28
CA TYR A 406 -123.21 -59.67 -47.94
C TYR A 406 -121.81 -60.28 -47.90
N ARG A 407 -121.62 -61.50 -48.46
CA ARG A 407 -120.29 -62.13 -48.57
C ARG A 407 -119.30 -61.27 -49.35
N GLU A 408 -119.69 -60.80 -50.53
CA GLU A 408 -118.86 -59.90 -51.34
C GLU A 408 -118.47 -58.59 -50.62
N ARG A 409 -119.22 -58.14 -49.60
CA ARG A 409 -118.85 -56.99 -48.77
C ARG A 409 -117.90 -57.39 -47.65
N THR A 410 -118.14 -58.50 -46.95
CA THR A 410 -117.23 -59.00 -45.91
C THR A 410 -115.88 -59.39 -46.50
N ASP A 411 -115.86 -60.03 -47.66
CA ASP A 411 -114.63 -60.50 -48.31
C ASP A 411 -113.77 -59.31 -48.77
N LYS A 412 -114.40 -58.24 -49.29
CA LYS A 412 -113.72 -56.97 -49.63
C LYS A 412 -113.20 -56.25 -48.37
N GLN A 413 -113.92 -56.32 -47.24
CA GLN A 413 -113.48 -55.75 -45.98
C GLN A 413 -112.32 -56.55 -45.36
N ILE A 414 -112.35 -57.88 -45.44
CA ILE A 414 -111.27 -58.77 -45.00
C ILE A 414 -110.01 -58.49 -45.82
N ALA A 415 -110.09 -58.53 -47.15
CA ALA A 415 -108.94 -58.24 -48.01
C ALA A 415 -108.34 -56.84 -47.78
N GLY A 416 -109.18 -55.83 -47.49
CA GLY A 416 -108.71 -54.49 -47.13
C GLY A 416 -107.98 -54.43 -45.78
N LEU A 417 -108.42 -55.22 -44.78
CA LEU A 417 -107.74 -55.35 -43.50
C LEU A 417 -106.45 -56.17 -43.61
N GLU A 418 -106.44 -57.25 -44.40
CA GLU A 418 -105.25 -58.06 -44.70
C GLU A 418 -104.17 -57.21 -45.38
N GLN A 419 -104.54 -56.38 -46.37
CA GLN A 419 -103.62 -55.42 -46.99
C GLN A 419 -103.08 -54.42 -45.96
N GLN A 420 -103.93 -53.82 -45.11
CA GLN A 420 -103.47 -52.88 -44.09
C GLN A 420 -102.51 -53.53 -43.07
N VAL A 421 -102.77 -54.78 -42.67
CA VAL A 421 -101.87 -55.56 -41.81
C VAL A 421 -100.54 -55.82 -42.52
N GLN A 422 -100.55 -56.23 -43.80
CA GLN A 422 -99.32 -56.45 -44.55
C GLN A 422 -98.51 -55.16 -44.74
N GLU A 423 -99.14 -54.05 -45.13
CA GLU A 423 -98.49 -52.75 -45.22
C GLU A 423 -97.89 -52.31 -43.87
N SER A 424 -98.57 -52.58 -42.75
CA SER A 424 -98.05 -52.26 -41.42
C SER A 424 -96.83 -53.13 -41.05
N ASN A 425 -96.82 -54.40 -41.45
CA ASN A 425 -95.73 -55.35 -41.23
C ASN A 425 -94.49 -55.00 -42.08
N GLU A 426 -94.70 -54.59 -43.34
CA GLU A 426 -93.62 -54.07 -44.20
C GLU A 426 -93.04 -52.76 -43.67
N ARG A 427 -93.86 -51.84 -43.15
CA ARG A 427 -93.40 -50.63 -42.46
C ARG A 427 -92.60 -50.96 -41.19
N LEU A 428 -93.06 -51.92 -40.38
CA LEU A 428 -92.35 -52.39 -39.18
C LEU A 428 -90.97 -52.94 -39.53
N LYS A 429 -90.86 -53.88 -40.48
CA LYS A 429 -89.58 -54.43 -40.96
C LYS A 429 -88.62 -53.35 -41.45
N ASN A 430 -89.13 -52.36 -42.19
CA ASN A 430 -88.32 -51.23 -42.65
C ASN A 430 -87.81 -50.38 -41.47
N THR A 431 -88.60 -50.20 -40.39
CA THR A 431 -88.13 -49.52 -39.18
C THR A 431 -87.16 -50.37 -38.34
N GLU A 432 -87.37 -51.69 -38.27
CA GLU A 432 -86.46 -52.62 -37.59
C GLU A 432 -85.08 -52.62 -38.27
N GLN A 433 -85.03 -52.71 -39.60
CA GLN A 433 -83.78 -52.62 -40.36
C GLN A 433 -83.08 -51.27 -40.14
N GLN A 434 -83.83 -50.16 -40.15
CA GLN A 434 -83.26 -48.83 -39.84
C GLN A 434 -82.73 -48.72 -38.40
N ILE A 435 -83.29 -49.48 -37.45
CA ILE A 435 -82.78 -49.55 -36.08
C ILE A 435 -81.49 -50.38 -36.03
N THR A 436 -81.43 -51.54 -36.70
CA THR A 436 -80.21 -52.36 -36.75
C THR A 436 -79.06 -51.64 -37.47
N ASP A 437 -79.35 -50.91 -38.55
CA ASP A 437 -78.36 -50.15 -39.31
C ASP A 437 -77.80 -48.98 -38.47
N LYS A 438 -78.66 -48.29 -37.70
CA LYS A 438 -78.25 -47.23 -36.76
C LYS A 438 -77.45 -47.79 -35.58
N GLN A 439 -77.83 -48.95 -35.04
CA GLN A 439 -77.07 -49.60 -33.98
C GLN A 439 -75.66 -49.99 -34.47
N ALA A 440 -75.57 -50.63 -35.64
CA ALA A 440 -74.28 -50.98 -36.24
C ALA A 440 -73.40 -49.76 -36.60
N LEU A 441 -74.00 -48.57 -36.81
CA LEU A 441 -73.26 -47.32 -36.96
C LEU A 441 -72.76 -46.78 -35.61
N LEU A 442 -73.59 -46.81 -34.56
CA LEU A 442 -73.19 -46.43 -33.20
C LEU A 442 -72.06 -47.33 -32.67
N ASP A 443 -72.18 -48.64 -32.86
CA ASP A 443 -71.17 -49.62 -32.41
C ASP A 443 -69.81 -49.37 -33.10
N LYS A 444 -69.82 -48.99 -34.39
CA LYS A 444 -68.60 -48.58 -35.13
C LYS A 444 -68.00 -47.30 -34.59
N LEU A 445 -68.79 -46.24 -34.44
CA LEU A 445 -68.33 -44.95 -33.90
C LEU A 445 -67.79 -45.10 -32.47
N GLN A 446 -68.39 -45.98 -31.66
CA GLN A 446 -67.91 -46.30 -30.32
C GLN A 446 -66.59 -47.09 -30.35
N ALA A 447 -66.41 -48.01 -31.31
CA ALA A 447 -65.15 -48.70 -31.52
C ALA A 447 -64.04 -47.74 -31.99
N GLU A 448 -64.30 -46.91 -32.99
CA GLU A 448 -63.39 -45.89 -33.52
C GLU A 448 -62.96 -44.91 -32.43
N TRP A 449 -63.91 -44.36 -31.67
CA TRP A 449 -63.64 -43.50 -30.51
C TRP A 449 -62.83 -44.22 -29.41
N SER A 450 -63.06 -45.52 -29.20
CA SER A 450 -62.29 -46.29 -28.21
C SER A 450 -60.82 -46.44 -28.61
N VAL A 451 -60.53 -46.60 -29.91
CA VAL A 451 -59.18 -46.68 -30.48
C VAL A 451 -58.51 -45.30 -30.45
N GLU A 452 -59.20 -44.24 -30.86
CA GLU A 452 -58.65 -42.88 -30.84
C GLU A 452 -58.35 -42.41 -29.41
N ARG A 453 -59.24 -42.70 -28.45
CA ARG A 453 -58.98 -42.46 -27.02
C ARG A 453 -57.73 -43.18 -26.52
N VAL A 454 -57.52 -44.45 -26.89
CA VAL A 454 -56.31 -45.20 -26.51
C VAL A 454 -55.06 -44.62 -27.17
N SER A 455 -55.14 -44.24 -28.45
CA SER A 455 -54.05 -43.59 -29.19
C SER A 455 -53.64 -42.25 -28.55
N LEU A 456 -54.62 -41.41 -28.20
CA LEU A 456 -54.39 -40.13 -27.50
C LEU A 456 -53.84 -40.34 -26.09
N GLN A 457 -54.33 -41.35 -25.36
CA GLN A 457 -53.81 -41.70 -24.03
C GLN A 457 -52.36 -42.19 -24.10
N GLN A 458 -52.03 -43.07 -25.05
CA GLN A 458 -50.66 -43.54 -25.28
C GLN A 458 -49.75 -42.40 -25.70
N GLN A 459 -50.18 -41.53 -26.63
CA GLN A 459 -49.41 -40.34 -27.02
C GLN A 459 -49.18 -39.38 -25.83
N GLY A 460 -50.15 -39.27 -24.92
CA GLY A 460 -50.00 -38.54 -23.67
C GLY A 460 -48.94 -39.17 -22.76
N GLN A 461 -48.98 -40.48 -22.57
CA GLN A 461 -48.00 -41.24 -21.76
C GLN A 461 -46.59 -41.19 -22.36
N GLU A 462 -46.44 -41.36 -23.67
CA GLU A 462 -45.15 -41.23 -24.35
C GLU A 462 -44.56 -39.80 -24.26
N ARG A 463 -45.41 -38.76 -24.28
CA ARG A 463 -44.96 -37.38 -24.05
C ARG A 463 -44.57 -37.13 -22.60
N ALA A 464 -45.32 -37.68 -21.64
CA ALA A 464 -44.97 -37.60 -20.21
C ALA A 464 -43.63 -38.28 -19.94
N GLY A 465 -43.45 -39.53 -20.37
CA GLY A 465 -42.20 -40.29 -20.21
C GLY A 465 -40.98 -39.57 -20.80
N ARG A 466 -41.09 -39.00 -22.02
CA ARG A 466 -40.00 -38.21 -22.62
C ARG A 466 -39.68 -36.93 -21.85
N LEU A 467 -40.66 -36.30 -21.21
CA LEU A 467 -40.44 -35.14 -20.35
C LEU A 467 -39.83 -35.54 -19.00
N GLU A 468 -40.20 -36.69 -18.45
CA GLU A 468 -39.59 -37.28 -17.25
C GLU A 468 -38.12 -37.71 -17.50
N GLU A 469 -37.83 -38.30 -18.66
CA GLU A 469 -36.47 -38.59 -19.14
C GLU A 469 -35.65 -37.30 -19.30
N GLN A 470 -36.22 -36.24 -19.88
CA GLN A 470 -35.54 -34.94 -20.01
C GLN A 470 -35.31 -34.26 -18.66
N LEU A 471 -36.28 -34.28 -17.75
CA LEU A 471 -36.15 -33.72 -16.41
C LEU A 471 -35.12 -34.47 -15.56
N THR A 472 -35.08 -35.81 -15.66
CA THR A 472 -34.06 -36.61 -14.96
C THR A 472 -32.68 -36.41 -15.56
N ALA A 473 -32.53 -36.35 -16.89
CA ALA A 473 -31.27 -36.00 -17.55
C ALA A 473 -30.74 -34.62 -17.10
N LEU A 474 -31.56 -33.58 -17.19
CA LEU A 474 -31.20 -32.22 -16.76
C LEU A 474 -30.87 -32.13 -15.26
N GLN A 475 -31.57 -32.89 -14.42
CA GLN A 475 -31.25 -32.95 -12.99
C GLN A 475 -29.91 -33.68 -12.74
N THR A 476 -29.60 -34.76 -13.47
CA THR A 476 -28.27 -35.39 -13.37
C THR A 476 -27.14 -34.51 -13.89
N GLU A 477 -27.35 -33.78 -15.00
CA GLU A 477 -26.39 -32.81 -15.55
C GLU A 477 -26.09 -31.72 -14.50
N LYS A 478 -27.13 -31.07 -13.97
CA LYS A 478 -27.03 -30.11 -12.87
C LYS A 478 -26.32 -30.66 -11.63
N ASP A 479 -26.58 -31.91 -11.23
CA ASP A 479 -25.92 -32.51 -10.07
C ASP A 479 -24.43 -32.80 -10.35
N THR A 480 -24.07 -33.16 -11.59
CA THR A 480 -22.66 -33.24 -12.01
C THR A 480 -21.97 -31.87 -12.11
N GLU A 481 -22.65 -30.85 -12.62
CA GLU A 481 -22.15 -29.47 -12.60
C GLU A 481 -21.92 -29.00 -11.15
N GLN A 482 -22.91 -29.18 -10.28
CA GLN A 482 -22.85 -28.78 -8.87
C GLN A 482 -21.71 -29.50 -8.12
N THR A 483 -21.51 -30.81 -8.34
CA THR A 483 -20.40 -31.53 -7.71
C THR A 483 -19.04 -31.12 -8.28
N SER A 484 -18.93 -30.83 -9.58
CA SER A 484 -17.71 -30.27 -10.17
C SER A 484 -17.37 -28.87 -9.63
N ALA A 485 -18.37 -28.01 -9.47
CA ALA A 485 -18.22 -26.67 -8.88
C ALA A 485 -17.82 -26.75 -7.40
N GLN A 486 -18.40 -27.68 -6.63
CA GLN A 486 -17.99 -27.92 -5.25
C GLN A 486 -16.55 -28.45 -5.13
N ALA A 487 -16.10 -29.30 -6.06
CA ALA A 487 -14.69 -29.72 -6.12
C ALA A 487 -13.79 -28.52 -6.43
N ARG A 488 -14.14 -27.71 -7.44
CA ARG A 488 -13.41 -26.49 -7.83
C ARG A 488 -13.31 -25.45 -6.69
N ILE A 489 -14.35 -25.32 -5.87
CA ILE A 489 -14.33 -24.46 -4.68
C ILE A 489 -13.32 -24.99 -3.66
N ARG A 490 -13.32 -26.29 -3.36
CA ARG A 490 -12.34 -26.90 -2.43
C ARG A 490 -10.90 -26.74 -2.92
N GLU A 491 -10.63 -26.97 -4.21
CA GLU A 491 -9.31 -26.71 -4.83
C GLU A 491 -8.83 -25.27 -4.56
N LEU A 492 -9.72 -24.28 -4.73
CA LEU A 492 -9.42 -22.87 -4.50
C LEU A 492 -9.28 -22.52 -3.00
N GLU A 493 -10.04 -23.16 -2.12
CA GLU A 493 -9.89 -23.00 -0.66
C GLU A 493 -8.58 -23.59 -0.13
N GLU A 494 -8.19 -24.77 -0.62
CA GLU A 494 -6.90 -25.40 -0.30
C GLU A 494 -5.73 -24.57 -0.84
N ALA A 495 -5.80 -24.10 -2.09
CA ALA A 495 -4.82 -23.19 -2.67
C ALA A 495 -4.70 -21.88 -1.87
N ARG A 496 -5.83 -21.29 -1.45
CA ARG A 496 -5.85 -20.11 -0.55
C ARG A 496 -5.20 -20.42 0.79
N GLY A 497 -5.43 -21.59 1.37
CA GLY A 497 -4.79 -22.05 2.62
C GLY A 497 -3.28 -22.27 2.49
N CYS A 498 -2.79 -22.72 1.32
CA CYS A 498 -1.36 -22.79 1.03
C CYS A 498 -0.73 -21.40 0.86
N LEU A 499 -1.37 -20.48 0.13
CA LEU A 499 -0.89 -19.11 -0.04
C LEU A 499 -0.87 -18.31 1.28
N LEU A 500 -1.87 -18.51 2.15
CA LEU A 500 -1.90 -17.91 3.49
C LEU A 500 -0.73 -18.40 4.35
N ARG A 501 -0.46 -19.72 4.39
CA ARG A 501 0.69 -20.27 5.13
C ARG A 501 2.02 -19.76 4.58
N GLY A 502 2.19 -19.71 3.26
CA GLY A 502 3.40 -19.15 2.65
C GLY A 502 3.59 -17.66 2.96
N ARG A 503 2.50 -16.89 3.10
CA ARG A 503 2.54 -15.52 3.61
C ARG A 503 2.93 -15.49 5.09
N ASP A 504 2.30 -16.28 5.95
CA ASP A 504 2.59 -16.29 7.39
C ASP A 504 4.06 -16.67 7.66
N GLU A 505 4.61 -17.62 6.89
CA GLU A 505 6.03 -17.99 6.90
C GLU A 505 6.94 -16.85 6.44
N ALA A 506 6.54 -16.09 5.41
CA ALA A 506 7.27 -14.91 4.95
C ALA A 506 7.20 -13.74 5.96
N ASP A 507 6.03 -13.46 6.55
CA ASP A 507 5.83 -12.43 7.57
C ASP A 507 6.64 -12.77 8.84
N VAL A 508 6.79 -14.06 9.20
CA VAL A 508 7.69 -14.52 10.27
C VAL A 508 9.17 -14.41 9.88
N ALA A 509 9.54 -14.69 8.62
CA ALA A 509 10.91 -14.52 8.14
C ALA A 509 11.34 -13.04 8.10
N LEU A 510 10.44 -12.15 7.70
CA LEU A 510 10.66 -10.70 7.70
C LEU A 510 10.93 -10.18 9.12
N ARG A 511 10.10 -10.52 10.11
CA ARG A 511 10.32 -10.11 11.51
C ARG A 511 11.68 -10.53 12.05
N ARG A 512 12.15 -11.75 11.74
CA ARG A 512 13.49 -12.20 12.12
C ARG A 512 14.60 -11.35 11.47
N ARG A 513 14.42 -10.91 10.22
CA ARG A 513 15.36 -9.98 9.57
C ARG A 513 15.29 -8.57 10.16
N GLU A 514 14.12 -8.10 10.59
CA GLU A 514 13.97 -6.83 11.32
C GLU A 514 14.67 -6.88 12.69
N GLU A 515 14.51 -7.99 13.43
CA GLU A 515 15.20 -8.28 14.70
C GLU A 515 16.73 -8.35 14.50
N GLU A 516 17.22 -9.08 13.49
CA GLU A 516 18.65 -9.14 13.13
C GLU A 516 19.22 -7.77 12.74
N LEU A 517 18.48 -6.96 11.98
CA LEU A 517 18.90 -5.63 11.56
C LEU A 517 18.98 -4.65 12.73
N GLU A 518 18.03 -4.70 13.67
CA GLU A 518 18.05 -3.83 14.84
C GLU A 518 19.11 -4.27 15.86
N GLN A 519 19.37 -5.59 16.00
CA GLN A 519 20.56 -6.06 16.72
C GLN A 519 21.84 -5.50 16.07
N ALA A 520 22.02 -5.65 14.75
CA ALA A 520 23.21 -5.16 14.05
C ALA A 520 23.39 -3.64 14.15
N ARG A 521 22.30 -2.86 14.19
CA ARG A 521 22.31 -1.42 14.48
C ARG A 521 22.76 -1.12 15.90
N SER A 522 22.24 -1.84 16.90
CA SER A 522 22.67 -1.67 18.29
C SER A 522 24.15 -2.02 18.50
N GLU A 523 24.63 -3.10 17.85
CA GLU A 523 26.04 -3.47 17.85
C GLU A 523 26.89 -2.38 17.17
N LEU A 524 26.49 -1.87 16.01
CA LEU A 524 27.21 -0.79 15.32
C LEU A 524 27.26 0.47 16.18
N SER A 525 26.15 0.85 16.83
CA SER A 525 26.10 1.99 17.75
C SER A 525 27.06 1.80 18.94
N SER A 526 27.08 0.61 19.56
CA SER A 526 28.04 0.31 20.64
C SER A 526 29.50 0.40 20.18
N ARG A 527 29.82 -0.12 18.99
CA ARG A 527 31.17 -0.02 18.39
C ARG A 527 31.53 1.43 18.05
N GLN A 528 30.57 2.25 17.64
CA GLN A 528 30.76 3.69 17.44
C GLN A 528 31.07 4.40 18.77
N THR A 529 30.34 4.12 19.86
CA THR A 529 30.64 4.70 21.17
C THR A 529 32.03 4.34 21.67
N VAL A 530 32.42 3.07 21.60
CA VAL A 530 33.77 2.61 21.99
C VAL A 530 34.86 3.22 21.09
N SER A 531 34.59 3.41 19.80
CA SER A 531 35.52 4.08 18.88
C SER A 531 35.72 5.56 19.22
N VAL A 532 34.67 6.26 19.68
CA VAL A 532 34.75 7.64 20.17
C VAL A 532 35.52 7.72 21.49
N GLU A 533 35.27 6.81 22.43
CA GLU A 533 36.02 6.73 23.69
C GLU A 533 37.52 6.47 23.46
N ILE A 534 37.86 5.56 22.54
CA ILE A 534 39.25 5.31 22.13
C ILE A 534 39.86 6.56 21.49
N ALA A 535 39.13 7.27 20.63
CA ALA A 535 39.61 8.51 20.02
C ALA A 535 39.85 9.63 21.06
N MET A 536 38.97 9.75 22.06
CA MET A 536 39.16 10.68 23.19
C MET A 536 40.39 10.32 24.03
N ALA A 537 40.57 9.05 24.40
CA ALA A 537 41.74 8.59 25.15
C ALA A 537 43.07 8.80 24.36
N LEU A 538 43.04 8.66 23.04
CA LEU A 538 44.19 8.96 22.17
C LEU A 538 44.49 10.47 22.10
N GLU A 539 43.47 11.33 22.13
CA GLU A 539 43.67 12.79 22.16
C GLU A 539 44.14 13.28 23.54
N ASP A 540 43.67 12.68 24.64
CA ASP A 540 44.14 13.02 25.98
C ASP A 540 45.57 12.52 26.24
N THR A 541 45.94 11.33 25.74
CA THR A 541 47.35 10.91 25.74
C THR A 541 48.22 11.74 24.80
N ARG A 542 47.65 12.32 23.72
CA ARG A 542 48.34 13.34 22.90
C ARG A 542 48.57 14.63 23.69
N ARG A 543 47.57 15.15 24.42
CA ARG A 543 47.73 16.32 25.31
C ARG A 543 48.79 16.09 26.38
N GLN A 544 48.70 15.00 27.14
CA GLN A 544 49.68 14.65 28.18
C GLN A 544 51.11 14.59 27.60
N LYS A 545 51.27 14.03 26.39
CA LYS A 545 52.55 13.99 25.69
C LYS A 545 53.03 15.39 25.26
N GLU A 546 52.15 16.28 24.83
CA GLU A 546 52.48 17.65 24.44
C GLU A 546 52.84 18.51 25.66
N GLU A 547 52.15 18.32 26.80
CA GLU A 547 52.48 18.90 28.11
C GLU A 547 53.84 18.40 28.62
N LEU A 548 54.09 17.08 28.63
CA LEU A 548 55.39 16.51 29.00
C LEU A 548 56.51 16.98 28.05
N GLN A 549 56.23 17.15 26.76
CA GLN A 549 57.21 17.69 25.81
C GLN A 549 57.50 19.19 26.07
N LEU A 550 56.51 19.96 26.53
CA LEU A 550 56.70 21.34 26.99
C LEU A 550 57.53 21.40 28.28
N GLN A 551 57.23 20.56 29.26
CA GLN A 551 58.01 20.44 30.52
C GLN A 551 59.47 20.04 30.23
N VAL A 552 59.70 19.03 29.38
CA VAL A 552 61.05 18.64 28.95
C VAL A 552 61.74 19.79 28.21
N GLY A 553 61.01 20.58 27.41
CA GLY A 553 61.52 21.79 26.78
C GLY A 553 61.98 22.85 27.79
N GLN A 554 61.16 23.12 28.81
CA GLN A 554 61.48 24.05 29.91
C GLN A 554 62.68 23.56 30.72
N MET A 555 62.70 22.29 31.13
CA MET A 555 63.82 21.68 31.86
C MET A 555 65.12 21.64 31.04
N THR A 556 65.02 21.47 29.71
CA THR A 556 66.18 21.57 28.82
C THR A 556 66.71 23.01 28.75
N ALA A 557 65.82 24.01 28.71
CA ALA A 557 66.21 25.42 28.71
C ALA A 557 66.86 25.84 30.04
N SER A 558 66.29 25.44 31.18
CA SER A 558 66.90 25.72 32.49
C SER A 558 68.20 24.94 32.71
N HIS A 559 68.33 23.74 32.15
CA HIS A 559 69.62 23.03 32.14
C HIS A 559 70.65 23.74 31.24
N GLN A 560 70.23 24.35 30.13
CA GLN A 560 71.12 25.16 29.28
C GLN A 560 71.58 26.44 29.97
N THR A 561 70.71 27.19 30.65
CA THR A 561 71.12 28.39 31.41
C THR A 561 72.03 28.01 32.57
N THR A 562 71.66 27.03 33.41
CA THR A 562 72.53 26.58 34.52
C THR A 562 73.85 25.98 34.03
N SER A 563 73.90 25.35 32.86
CA SER A 563 75.15 24.91 32.24
C SER A 563 76.01 26.08 31.73
N GLN A 564 75.40 27.16 31.24
CA GLN A 564 76.12 28.38 30.84
C GLN A 564 76.64 29.14 32.07
N GLU A 565 75.84 29.23 33.14
CA GLU A 565 76.22 29.77 34.44
C GLU A 565 77.38 28.98 35.06
N LEU A 566 77.30 27.64 35.07
CA LEU A 566 78.39 26.77 35.53
C LEU A 566 79.66 26.92 34.69
N ALA A 567 79.55 27.04 33.36
CA ALA A 567 80.70 27.30 32.49
C ALA A 567 81.34 28.66 32.81
N HIS A 568 80.53 29.70 33.03
CA HIS A 568 81.01 31.03 33.40
C HIS A 568 81.68 31.04 34.79
N VAL A 569 81.09 30.40 35.79
CA VAL A 569 81.69 30.23 37.13
C VAL A 569 82.98 29.41 37.07
N THR A 570 83.03 28.37 36.23
CA THR A 570 84.27 27.59 36.02
C THR A 570 85.38 28.45 35.41
N GLU A 571 85.05 29.34 34.46
CA GLU A 571 86.03 30.26 33.87
C GLU A 571 86.49 31.34 34.85
N GLN A 572 85.58 31.91 35.66
CA GLN A 572 85.96 32.79 36.77
C GLN A 572 86.86 32.06 37.79
N LEU A 573 86.61 30.77 38.05
CA LEU A 573 87.40 29.98 38.98
C LEU A 573 88.81 29.72 38.43
N LYS A 574 88.97 29.41 37.13
CA LYS A 574 90.29 29.37 36.49
C LYS A 574 91.04 30.69 36.60
N GLN A 575 90.37 31.82 36.33
CA GLN A 575 90.97 33.15 36.47
C GLN A 575 91.47 33.39 37.90
N ARG A 576 90.70 32.97 38.91
CA ARG A 576 91.11 32.98 40.32
C ARG A 576 92.26 32.00 40.63
N GLU A 577 92.32 30.84 39.99
CA GLU A 577 93.45 29.90 40.11
C GLU A 577 94.73 30.45 39.46
N GLU A 578 94.62 31.14 38.32
CA GLU A 578 95.70 31.84 37.64
C GLU A 578 96.21 33.03 38.48
N GLU A 579 95.31 33.89 39.00
CA GLU A 579 95.63 34.95 39.96
C GLU A 579 96.33 34.40 41.23
N LEU A 580 95.83 33.28 41.79
CA LEU A 580 96.48 32.62 42.93
C LEU A 580 97.84 32.02 42.57
N GLN A 581 98.05 31.61 41.33
CA GLN A 581 99.33 31.06 40.88
C GLN A 581 100.35 32.17 40.58
N THR A 582 99.95 33.34 40.08
CA THR A 582 100.85 34.51 39.99
C THR A 582 101.23 34.99 41.39
N LEU A 583 100.27 35.11 42.32
CA LEU A 583 100.53 35.47 43.71
C LEU A 583 101.45 34.46 44.44
N ARG A 584 101.36 33.16 44.14
CA ARG A 584 102.32 32.14 44.64
C ARG A 584 103.71 32.35 44.08
N ASN A 585 103.84 32.64 42.79
CA ASN A 585 105.13 32.89 42.15
C ASN A 585 105.77 34.17 42.72
N GLU A 586 104.99 35.23 42.94
CA GLU A 586 105.40 36.48 43.61
C GLU A 586 105.81 36.25 45.07
N LEU A 587 105.06 35.43 45.82
CA LEU A 587 105.45 35.02 47.16
C LEU A 587 106.77 34.24 47.17
N GLN A 588 107.00 33.38 46.16
CA GLN A 588 108.23 32.61 46.05
C GLN A 588 109.45 33.47 45.68
N THR A 589 109.28 34.52 44.84
CA THR A 589 110.36 35.47 44.54
C THR A 589 110.61 36.45 45.70
N ALA A 590 109.57 36.82 46.47
CA ALA A 590 109.71 37.52 47.73
C ALA A 590 110.47 36.67 48.78
N GLN A 591 110.17 35.38 48.87
CA GLN A 591 110.89 34.45 49.75
C GLN A 591 112.36 34.28 49.34
N SER A 592 112.68 34.13 48.06
CA SER A 592 114.07 33.97 47.62
C SER A 592 114.91 35.24 47.78
N SER A 593 114.33 36.42 47.53
CA SER A 593 115.00 37.71 47.78
C SER A 593 115.17 38.00 49.27
N LEU A 594 114.20 37.62 50.12
CA LEU A 594 114.35 37.71 51.58
C LEU A 594 115.45 36.75 52.09
N SER A 595 115.57 35.54 51.54
CA SER A 595 116.68 34.63 51.84
C SER A 595 118.04 35.21 51.42
N GLN A 596 118.13 35.86 50.25
CA GLN A 596 119.36 36.54 49.80
C GLN A 596 119.75 37.69 50.75
N LEU A 597 118.79 38.52 51.16
CA LEU A 597 119.00 39.58 52.15
C LEU A 597 119.40 39.02 53.52
N GLN A 598 118.89 37.84 53.91
CA GLN A 598 119.32 37.16 55.14
C GLN A 598 120.77 36.69 55.04
N GLU A 599 121.19 36.05 53.93
CA GLU A 599 122.59 35.69 53.71
C GLU A 599 123.51 36.92 53.73
N GLU A 600 123.10 38.02 53.10
CA GLU A 600 123.86 39.28 53.14
C GLU A 600 123.97 39.85 54.56
N GLY A 601 122.87 39.81 55.33
CA GLY A 601 122.85 40.17 56.74
C GLY A 601 123.64 39.21 57.65
N GLU A 602 123.92 37.98 57.23
CA GLU A 602 124.82 37.03 57.90
C GLU A 602 126.28 37.30 57.54
N ARG A 603 126.59 37.54 56.26
CA ARG A 603 127.92 37.97 55.79
C ARG A 603 128.37 39.28 56.45
N LEU A 604 127.47 40.26 56.58
CA LEU A 604 127.76 41.53 57.26
C LEU A 604 128.00 41.37 58.77
N ARG A 605 127.30 40.43 59.43
CA ARG A 605 127.55 40.09 60.84
C ARG A 605 128.90 39.41 61.02
N ALA A 606 129.23 38.44 60.17
CA ALA A 606 130.54 37.77 60.20
C ALA A 606 131.69 38.78 59.99
N TRP A 607 131.56 39.69 59.01
CA TRP A 607 132.54 40.75 58.79
C TRP A 607 132.67 41.70 59.98
N ALA A 608 131.55 42.09 60.62
CA ALA A 608 131.59 42.93 61.81
C ALA A 608 132.26 42.24 63.01
N GLN A 609 131.99 40.94 63.21
CA GLN A 609 132.59 40.13 64.28
C GLN A 609 134.09 39.91 64.05
N GLU A 610 134.53 39.60 62.83
CA GLU A 610 135.95 39.51 62.46
C GLU A 610 136.68 40.84 62.73
N ARG A 611 135.99 41.98 62.53
CA ARG A 611 136.49 43.32 62.89
C ARG A 611 136.48 43.60 64.40
N GLU A 612 135.62 42.95 65.17
CA GLU A 612 135.58 43.05 66.63
C GLU A 612 136.70 42.20 67.26
N GLU A 613 136.94 40.99 66.75
CA GLU A 613 138.06 40.12 67.12
C GLU A 613 139.43 40.76 66.78
N GLU A 614 139.54 41.49 65.65
CA GLU A 614 140.69 42.35 65.33
C GLU A 614 140.91 43.46 66.38
N LYS A 615 139.82 44.02 66.94
CA LYS A 615 139.88 45.09 67.95
C LYS A 615 140.19 44.58 69.35
N ASP A 616 139.64 43.44 69.74
CA ASP A 616 140.00 42.77 70.99
C ASP A 616 141.46 42.30 70.98
N SER A 617 141.96 41.82 69.84
CA SER A 617 143.40 41.51 69.67
C SER A 617 144.28 42.74 69.93
N GLN A 618 143.88 43.92 69.46
CA GLN A 618 144.57 45.19 69.71
C GLN A 618 144.46 45.64 71.18
N LEU A 619 143.33 45.37 71.86
CA LEU A 619 143.17 45.62 73.29
C LEU A 619 144.01 44.67 74.15
N VAL A 620 144.18 43.41 73.75
CA VAL A 620 145.04 42.44 74.44
C VAL A 620 146.51 42.86 74.37
N SER A 621 147.02 43.28 73.21
CA SER A 621 148.39 43.79 73.11
C SER A 621 148.62 45.04 73.97
N LEU A 622 147.69 46.00 73.95
CA LEU A 622 147.77 47.21 74.79
C LEU A 622 147.75 46.89 76.30
N ARG A 623 146.95 45.90 76.73
CA ARG A 623 146.95 45.43 78.13
C ARG A 623 148.28 44.79 78.53
N GLN A 624 148.92 44.08 77.61
CA GLN A 624 150.21 43.41 77.86
C GLN A 624 151.37 44.41 77.95
N GLU A 625 151.35 45.48 77.13
CA GLU A 625 152.26 46.62 77.28
C GLU A 625 152.07 47.30 78.65
N LEU A 626 150.82 47.53 79.08
CA LEU A 626 150.50 48.14 80.38
C LEU A 626 151.03 47.32 81.58
N LEU A 627 150.91 45.99 81.52
CA LEU A 627 151.45 45.09 82.56
C LEU A 627 152.97 45.22 82.70
N THR A 628 153.71 45.24 81.58
CA THR A 628 155.18 45.40 81.63
C THR A 628 155.63 46.75 82.18
N GLN A 629 154.83 47.81 82.05
CA GLN A 629 155.09 49.08 82.74
C GLN A 629 154.82 49.01 84.25
N ASN A 630 153.82 48.22 84.70
CA ASN A 630 153.55 48.05 86.13
C ASN A 630 154.67 47.27 86.83
N GLU A 631 155.15 46.17 86.23
CA GLU A 631 156.29 45.40 86.76
C GLU A 631 157.55 46.27 86.93
N HIS A 632 157.74 47.26 86.05
CA HIS A 632 158.79 48.25 86.17
C HIS A 632 158.59 49.25 87.33
N LEU A 633 157.35 49.56 87.72
CA LEU A 633 157.03 50.41 88.87
C LEU A 633 157.22 49.69 90.20
N ASP A 634 156.76 48.45 90.31
CA ASP A 634 156.90 47.62 91.53
C ASP A 634 158.39 47.41 91.87
N SER A 635 159.22 47.19 90.84
CA SER A 635 160.68 47.11 90.94
C SER A 635 161.33 48.42 91.44
N CYS A 636 160.75 49.58 91.12
CA CYS A 636 161.20 50.86 91.65
C CYS A 636 160.81 51.04 93.12
N GLN A 637 159.59 50.65 93.51
CA GLN A 637 159.11 50.77 94.89
C GLN A 637 159.91 49.90 95.87
N SER A 638 160.21 48.64 95.52
CA SER A 638 160.96 47.74 96.40
C SER A 638 162.32 48.28 96.82
N ARG A 639 162.97 49.11 95.98
CA ARG A 639 164.28 49.71 96.27
C ARG A 639 164.20 51.02 97.05
N VAL A 640 163.01 51.62 97.18
CA VAL A 640 162.78 52.73 98.12
C VAL A 640 162.71 52.18 99.55
N SER A 641 161.95 51.09 99.75
CA SER A 641 161.74 50.50 101.07
C SER A 641 163.01 49.94 101.73
N GLU A 642 164.02 49.51 100.96
CA GLU A 642 165.33 49.12 101.50
C GLU A 642 166.10 50.33 102.08
N LEU A 643 165.96 51.51 101.48
CA LEU A 643 166.65 52.74 101.90
C LEU A 643 165.99 53.39 103.12
N GLU A 644 164.67 53.26 103.27
CA GLU A 644 163.92 53.78 104.43
C GLU A 644 164.39 53.14 105.75
N VAL A 645 164.73 51.85 105.75
CA VAL A 645 165.19 51.11 106.94
C VAL A 645 166.60 51.51 107.39
N GLU A 646 167.52 51.83 106.47
CA GLU A 646 168.84 52.37 106.86
C GLU A 646 168.70 53.78 107.48
N VAL A 647 167.80 54.61 106.94
CA VAL A 647 167.53 55.97 107.46
C VAL A 647 166.97 55.93 108.89
N GLU A 648 166.08 54.98 109.21
CA GLU A 648 165.47 54.91 110.54
C GLU A 648 166.46 54.51 111.66
N THR A 649 167.53 53.76 111.33
CA THR A 649 168.58 53.40 112.31
C THR A 649 169.65 54.47 112.49
N LEU A 650 169.97 55.26 111.44
CA LEU A 650 170.98 56.31 111.52
C LEU A 650 170.42 57.68 111.95
N THR A 651 169.14 57.97 111.72
CA THR A 651 168.51 59.26 112.10
C THR A 651 168.09 59.34 113.57
N LEU A 652 168.67 58.50 114.42
CA LEU A 652 169.01 58.90 115.79
C LEU A 652 170.11 60.00 115.82
N GLN A 653 170.66 60.35 114.64
CA GLN A 653 171.42 61.56 114.34
C GLN A 653 170.71 62.43 113.28
N LEU A 654 170.06 63.52 113.75
CA LEU A 654 169.86 64.81 113.05
C LEU A 654 169.19 64.87 111.65
N GLN A 655 167.95 65.41 111.63
CA GLN A 655 167.47 66.51 110.73
C GLN A 655 167.21 66.28 109.21
N THR A 656 165.90 66.27 108.83
CA THR A 656 165.15 67.26 107.96
C THR A 656 165.88 68.17 106.93
N PRO A 657 165.26 68.66 105.81
CA PRO A 657 163.92 68.41 105.17
C PRO A 657 163.85 68.45 103.58
N GLU A 658 162.61 68.44 103.02
CA GLU A 658 162.11 68.98 101.70
C GLU A 658 162.61 68.39 100.34
N VAL A 659 161.84 68.27 99.22
CA VAL A 659 160.49 68.74 98.71
C VAL A 659 159.74 67.56 97.97
N CYS A 660 158.67 67.57 97.12
CA CYS A 660 157.77 68.48 96.34
C CYS A 660 156.41 67.72 96.04
N GLU A 661 155.21 68.33 95.88
CA GLU A 661 154.49 68.86 94.65
C GLU A 661 154.32 67.91 93.42
N PRO A 662 153.19 67.90 92.64
CA PRO A 662 151.79 68.41 92.79
C PRO A 662 150.71 67.27 92.56
N ASP A 663 149.42 67.34 92.10
CA ASP A 663 148.43 68.35 91.63
C ASP A 663 146.92 67.85 91.84
N GLN A 664 145.92 68.29 91.02
CA GLN A 664 144.44 68.19 91.21
C GLN A 664 143.68 67.63 89.95
N ASN A 665 142.35 67.71 89.66
CA ASN A 665 141.06 68.30 90.16
C ASN A 665 139.88 67.38 89.63
N GLY A 666 138.54 67.55 89.65
CA GLY A 666 137.50 68.58 89.97
C GLY A 666 136.05 67.97 89.93
N THR A 667 134.92 68.74 89.98
CA THR A 667 133.55 68.18 90.32
C THR A 667 132.27 69.02 90.00
N VAL A 668 131.13 68.33 89.73
CA VAL A 668 129.64 68.61 89.83
C VAL A 668 129.02 70.02 89.66
N THR A 669 127.93 70.08 88.87
CA THR A 669 126.84 71.11 88.88
C THR A 669 125.43 70.45 88.98
N VAL A 670 124.31 71.20 88.93
CA VAL A 670 123.06 70.84 89.65
C VAL A 670 121.70 70.86 88.91
N ASP A 671 121.48 71.67 87.86
CA ASP A 671 120.13 72.16 87.45
C ASP A 671 119.13 71.15 86.81
N ASP A 672 119.41 69.85 86.81
CA ASP A 672 118.69 68.82 86.03
C ASP A 672 117.31 68.37 86.60
N LEU A 673 116.82 68.96 87.68
CA LEU A 673 115.67 68.42 88.44
C LEU A 673 114.35 69.20 88.33
N ASP A 674 114.37 70.53 88.24
CA ASP A 674 113.14 71.34 88.23
C ASP A 674 112.42 71.33 86.86
N HIS A 675 113.16 71.28 85.75
CA HIS A 675 112.61 71.27 84.38
C HIS A 675 111.61 70.13 84.13
N MET A 676 111.77 68.98 84.80
CA MET A 676 110.89 67.82 84.66
C MET A 676 109.59 67.91 85.47
N GLN A 677 109.49 68.82 86.46
CA GLN A 677 108.23 69.08 87.17
C GLN A 677 107.35 70.10 86.42
N GLU A 678 107.98 71.12 85.83
CA GLU A 678 107.26 72.18 85.09
C GLU A 678 106.52 71.61 83.87
N ALA A 679 107.17 70.70 83.12
CA ALA A 679 106.58 70.00 81.97
C ALA A 679 105.32 69.16 82.30
N ASN A 680 105.18 68.63 83.52
CA ASN A 680 103.99 67.88 83.92
C ASN A 680 102.77 68.79 84.13
N ARG A 681 103.00 69.99 84.68
CA ARG A 681 101.95 70.98 84.99
C ARG A 681 101.30 71.54 83.71
N ASP A 682 102.08 71.71 82.65
CA ASP A 682 101.59 72.13 81.33
C ASP A 682 100.69 71.08 80.65
N LEU A 683 100.92 69.79 80.89
CA LEU A 683 100.08 68.72 80.32
C LEU A 683 98.67 68.69 80.96
N GLU A 684 98.55 68.95 82.26
CA GLU A 684 97.25 69.11 82.91
C GLU A 684 96.50 70.36 82.39
N GLN A 685 97.24 71.47 82.18
CA GLN A 685 96.68 72.69 81.61
C GLN A 685 96.11 72.44 80.19
N GLN A 686 96.85 71.71 79.33
CA GLN A 686 96.40 71.34 77.98
C GLN A 686 95.15 70.45 77.98
N LEU A 687 94.97 69.56 78.96
CA LEU A 687 93.74 68.76 79.11
C LEU A 687 92.52 69.62 79.49
N SER A 688 92.74 70.69 80.27
CA SER A 688 91.69 71.66 80.59
C SER A 688 91.19 72.41 79.36
N ASP A 689 92.11 72.77 78.44
CA ASP A 689 91.79 73.54 77.25
C ASP A 689 91.18 72.69 76.13
N LYS A 690 91.63 71.43 75.95
CA LYS A 690 90.97 70.49 75.01
C LYS A 690 89.52 70.18 75.41
N ASN A 691 89.19 70.19 76.71
CA ASN A 691 87.80 70.10 77.18
C ASN A 691 86.95 71.33 76.82
N LYS A 692 87.54 72.53 76.71
CA LYS A 692 86.85 73.73 76.18
C LYS A 692 86.62 73.58 74.67
N THR A 693 87.59 73.03 73.94
CA THR A 693 87.45 72.74 72.50
C THR A 693 86.31 71.76 72.20
N ILE A 694 86.11 70.73 73.02
CA ILE A 694 85.00 69.77 72.86
C ILE A 694 83.63 70.47 72.97
N LYS A 695 83.45 71.40 73.92
CA LYS A 695 82.22 72.20 74.02
C LYS A 695 82.02 73.11 72.80
N GLN A 696 83.08 73.73 72.28
CA GLN A 696 83.02 74.52 71.04
C GLN A 696 82.68 73.66 69.81
N LEU A 697 83.18 72.42 69.73
CA LEU A 697 82.82 71.47 68.66
C LEU A 697 81.36 71.02 68.75
N GLN A 698 80.83 70.76 69.95
CA GLN A 698 79.40 70.49 70.15
C GLN A 698 78.52 71.69 69.74
N GLN A 699 78.96 72.92 70.02
CA GLN A 699 78.27 74.13 69.58
C GLN A 699 78.29 74.29 68.04
N ARG A 700 79.43 74.07 67.38
CA ARG A 700 79.54 74.02 65.91
C ARG A 700 78.65 72.96 65.28
N LEU A 701 78.50 71.79 65.92
CA LEU A 701 77.62 70.72 65.44
C LEU A 701 76.13 71.10 65.52
N ALA A 702 75.75 71.92 66.51
CA ALA A 702 74.41 72.50 66.61
C ALA A 702 74.16 73.64 65.59
N GLU A 703 75.20 74.34 65.15
CA GLU A 703 75.12 75.35 64.08
C GLU A 703 75.08 74.72 62.69
N LEU A 704 75.90 73.70 62.42
CA LEU A 704 75.83 72.90 61.19
C LEU A 704 74.44 72.30 60.97
N LYS A 705 73.76 71.84 62.03
CA LYS A 705 72.36 71.39 61.97
C LYS A 705 71.35 72.49 61.61
N ARG A 706 71.68 73.79 61.79
CA ARG A 706 70.84 74.90 61.32
C ARG A 706 71.16 75.29 59.88
N THR A 707 72.43 75.22 59.44
CA THR A 707 72.80 75.47 58.03
C THR A 707 72.14 74.42 57.12
N LEU A 708 72.26 73.13 57.47
CA LEU A 708 71.59 71.99 56.83
C LEU A 708 70.05 72.04 56.84
N GLN A 709 69.43 73.01 57.52
CA GLN A 709 67.97 73.15 57.62
C GLN A 709 67.47 74.49 57.06
N LYS A 710 68.36 75.35 56.54
CA LYS A 710 68.03 76.61 55.86
C LYS A 710 68.57 76.69 54.44
N GLU A 711 69.59 75.90 54.08
CA GLU A 711 69.93 75.61 52.69
C GLU A 711 69.36 74.24 52.28
N LEU A 712 68.60 74.10 51.18
CA LEU A 712 67.82 75.13 50.49
C LEU A 712 66.66 74.42 49.75
N LYS A 713 65.40 74.80 50.02
CA LYS A 713 64.22 74.11 49.45
C LYS A 713 63.90 74.58 48.02
N LEU A 714 64.48 73.91 47.03
CA LEU A 714 63.99 73.86 45.64
C LEU A 714 63.97 72.40 45.20
N LYS A 715 62.85 71.92 44.63
CA LYS A 715 62.73 70.55 44.09
C LYS A 715 63.02 70.55 42.59
N PRO A 716 64.01 69.77 42.16
CA PRO A 716 63.82 68.82 41.07
C PRO A 716 64.19 67.38 41.53
N GLU A 717 64.40 66.49 40.56
CA GLU A 717 64.60 65.04 40.69
C GLU A 717 65.83 64.59 41.50
N THR A 718 65.89 63.29 41.75
CA THR A 718 67.15 62.55 41.92
C THR A 718 67.04 61.29 41.08
N GLU A 719 67.68 61.32 39.91
CA GLU A 719 67.86 60.15 39.05
C GLU A 719 68.85 59.16 39.70
N LEU A 720 68.81 57.91 39.25
CA LEU A 720 69.89 56.95 39.44
C LEU A 720 70.93 57.11 38.31
N GLU A 721 72.10 56.51 38.51
CA GLU A 721 73.13 56.23 37.49
C GLU A 721 73.90 57.44 36.89
N GLU A 722 75.04 57.71 37.55
CA GLU A 722 76.37 57.84 36.95
C GLU A 722 76.52 58.36 35.50
N LYS A 723 77.18 59.52 35.32
CA LYS A 723 78.04 59.70 34.13
C LYS A 723 79.14 60.77 34.18
N GLU A 724 80.08 60.57 33.25
CA GLU A 724 81.01 61.52 32.61
C GLU A 724 82.24 62.06 33.36
N ARG A 725 83.39 61.42 33.10
CA ARG A 725 84.45 61.84 32.15
C ARG A 725 85.46 60.66 32.04
N ALA A 726 86.26 60.42 31.00
CA ALA A 726 86.59 61.04 29.69
C ALA A 726 87.35 59.95 28.84
N GLN A 727 87.71 60.04 27.55
CA GLN A 727 87.45 60.95 26.41
C GLN A 727 88.06 60.31 25.12
N GLU A 728 87.51 60.59 23.92
CA GLU A 728 88.00 60.22 22.56
C GLU A 728 88.03 58.71 22.16
N GLY A 729 87.77 58.29 20.91
CA GLY A 729 87.24 59.03 19.75
C GLY A 729 87.28 58.28 18.39
N ARG A 730 86.33 58.57 17.47
CA ARG A 730 86.18 58.08 16.06
C ARG A 730 85.88 56.58 15.89
N GLY A 731 85.10 56.07 14.92
CA GLY A 731 84.22 56.60 13.85
C GLY A 731 83.30 55.43 13.38
N GLU A 732 82.38 55.49 12.41
CA GLU A 732 82.02 56.49 11.39
C GLU A 732 80.60 56.19 10.84
N ARG A 733 79.69 57.19 10.83
CA ARG A 733 78.68 57.62 9.78
C ARG A 733 78.04 56.58 8.82
N LEU A 734 76.76 56.63 8.39
CA LEU A 734 75.63 57.60 8.25
C LEU A 734 74.30 56.77 8.13
N ASP A 735 73.04 57.25 8.06
CA ASP A 735 72.27 58.46 8.45
C ASP A 735 70.76 58.22 8.08
N ARG A 736 69.81 58.97 8.68
CA ARG A 736 68.37 59.10 8.33
C ARG A 736 67.39 57.94 8.65
N THR A 737 66.13 58.14 9.09
CA THR A 737 65.51 58.99 10.16
C THR A 737 63.98 58.79 10.15
N PHE A 738 63.37 58.47 11.32
CA PHE A 738 61.96 58.75 11.75
C PHE A 738 60.76 58.21 10.92
N THR A 739 60.03 57.16 11.35
CA THR A 739 58.92 57.03 12.36
C THR A 739 57.55 57.57 11.88
N GLU A 740 56.46 56.78 11.80
CA GLU A 740 55.60 56.14 12.86
C GLU A 740 54.67 57.12 13.62
N PRO A 741 53.56 56.69 14.28
CA PRO A 741 53.04 55.33 14.58
C PRO A 741 51.65 55.05 13.92
N ALA A 742 50.87 53.96 14.06
CA ALA A 742 50.66 52.86 15.04
C ALA A 742 49.92 53.24 16.37
N ALA A 743 49.10 52.40 17.04
CA ALA A 743 48.16 51.34 16.60
C ALA A 743 47.18 50.92 17.74
N SER A 744 45.87 50.77 17.47
CA SER A 744 44.84 50.05 18.29
C SER A 744 44.60 50.55 19.75
N PRO A 745 43.73 49.94 20.60
CA PRO A 745 42.57 49.03 20.40
C PRO A 745 41.23 49.55 20.99
N ALA A 746 40.16 48.73 20.99
CA ALA A 746 38.84 48.96 21.63
C ALA A 746 38.83 48.52 23.14
N PRO A 747 37.76 48.65 23.99
CA PRO A 747 36.34 48.24 23.76
C PRO A 747 35.22 49.10 24.42
N GLY A 748 33.93 48.76 24.22
CA GLY A 748 32.81 49.27 25.06
C GLY A 748 31.41 49.26 24.39
N PRO A 749 30.25 49.09 25.11
CA PRO A 749 28.97 48.77 24.47
C PRO A 749 27.77 49.74 24.74
N ASN A 750 26.67 49.49 24.01
CA ASN A 750 25.26 49.89 24.25
C ASN A 750 24.85 51.38 24.13
N THR A 751 24.03 51.71 23.11
CA THR A 751 22.68 52.32 23.34
C THR A 751 21.75 52.25 22.11
N THR A 752 20.45 52.29 22.39
CA THR A 752 19.29 52.31 21.46
C THR A 752 19.12 53.60 20.64
N VAL A 753 18.41 53.53 19.49
CA VAL A 753 17.13 54.25 19.25
C VAL A 753 16.44 53.76 17.95
N THR A 754 15.12 53.99 17.88
CA THR A 754 14.14 53.53 16.89
C THR A 754 14.36 53.99 15.44
N ASN A 755 13.84 53.20 14.48
CA ASN A 755 13.16 53.73 13.29
C ASN A 755 12.00 52.80 12.86
N THR A 756 10.92 53.36 12.32
CA THR A 756 9.69 52.61 11.97
C THR A 756 9.11 53.08 10.64
N SER A 757 9.41 52.36 9.55
CA SER A 757 9.05 52.75 8.18
C SER A 757 8.61 51.61 7.25
N ASP A 758 9.00 50.36 7.52
CA ASP A 758 9.12 49.33 6.48
C ASP A 758 7.80 48.58 6.17
N LEU A 759 6.68 49.04 6.75
CA LEU A 759 5.35 48.45 6.56
C LEU A 759 4.68 48.80 5.22
N ASN A 760 5.27 49.72 4.43
CA ASN A 760 4.69 50.14 3.14
C ASN A 760 5.21 49.31 1.96
N ASP A 761 6.53 49.15 1.82
CA ASP A 761 7.15 48.25 0.82
C ASP A 761 6.64 46.82 0.97
N SER A 762 6.43 46.39 2.22
CA SER A 762 5.82 45.11 2.60
C SER A 762 4.41 44.89 2.02
N ARG A 763 3.70 45.94 1.57
CA ARG A 763 2.39 45.82 0.90
C ARG A 763 2.51 45.79 -0.63
N GLU A 764 3.46 46.53 -1.20
CA GLU A 764 3.61 46.64 -2.65
C GLU A 764 4.24 45.36 -3.24
N ILE A 765 5.27 44.82 -2.56
CA ILE A 765 5.84 43.48 -2.84
C ILE A 765 4.74 42.39 -2.77
N ASN A 766 3.81 42.54 -1.83
CA ASN A 766 2.70 41.60 -1.65
C ASN A 766 1.76 41.58 -2.85
N PHE A 767 1.48 42.71 -3.53
CA PHE A 767 0.55 42.72 -4.68
C PHE A 767 1.10 42.00 -5.92
N GLU A 768 2.39 42.13 -6.21
CA GLU A 768 2.99 41.42 -7.36
C GLU A 768 3.13 39.92 -7.08
N TYR A 769 3.49 39.55 -5.85
CA TYR A 769 3.51 38.15 -5.42
C TYR A 769 2.10 37.53 -5.37
N LEU A 770 1.11 38.26 -4.84
CA LEU A 770 -0.31 37.89 -4.84
C LEU A 770 -0.83 37.65 -6.25
N LYS A 771 -0.51 38.52 -7.21
CA LYS A 771 -0.87 38.33 -8.62
C LYS A 771 -0.32 37.01 -9.16
N HIS A 772 0.93 36.66 -8.85
CA HIS A 772 1.51 35.37 -9.23
C HIS A 772 0.83 34.20 -8.51
N VAL A 773 0.59 34.29 -7.20
CA VAL A 773 -0.01 33.21 -6.40
C VAL A 773 -1.47 32.95 -6.78
N VAL A 774 -2.27 33.99 -7.06
CA VAL A 774 -3.65 33.85 -7.55
C VAL A 774 -3.68 33.26 -8.96
N LEU A 775 -2.83 33.76 -9.88
CA LEU A 775 -2.74 33.20 -11.24
C LEU A 775 -2.30 31.73 -11.22
N LYS A 776 -1.36 31.39 -10.33
CA LYS A 776 -0.92 30.01 -10.11
C LYS A 776 -2.03 29.16 -9.51
N PHE A 777 -2.71 29.60 -8.45
CA PHE A 777 -3.85 28.90 -7.84
C PHE A 777 -4.99 28.61 -8.83
N MET A 778 -5.26 29.54 -9.77
CA MET A 778 -6.24 29.35 -10.84
C MET A 778 -5.78 28.43 -11.99
N SER A 779 -4.48 28.12 -12.06
CA SER A 779 -3.86 27.35 -13.17
C SER A 779 -3.17 26.06 -12.71
N SER A 780 -3.04 25.84 -11.40
CA SER A 780 -2.37 24.70 -10.77
C SER A 780 -3.30 23.48 -10.66
N ARG A 781 -2.71 22.29 -10.53
CA ARG A 781 -3.48 21.05 -10.36
C ARG A 781 -4.22 21.03 -9.02
N GLU A 782 -5.25 20.20 -8.95
CA GLU A 782 -6.25 20.13 -7.89
C GLU A 782 -5.64 20.03 -6.48
N ALA A 783 -4.61 19.20 -6.31
CA ALA A 783 -3.89 19.02 -5.04
C ALA A 783 -2.91 20.17 -4.72
N GLU A 784 -2.34 20.82 -5.72
CA GLU A 784 -1.48 21.99 -5.56
C GLU A 784 -2.30 23.22 -5.15
N ALA A 785 -3.50 23.37 -5.74
CA ALA A 785 -4.44 24.42 -5.40
C ALA A 785 -4.81 24.39 -3.90
N TYR A 786 -5.04 23.20 -3.33
CA TYR A 786 -5.34 23.04 -1.90
C TYR A 786 -4.21 23.56 -0.99
N GLN A 787 -2.95 23.33 -1.37
CA GLN A 787 -1.79 23.85 -0.64
C GLN A 787 -1.66 25.38 -0.80
N LEU A 788 -2.01 25.90 -1.98
CA LEU A 788 -1.99 27.33 -2.28
C LEU A 788 -3.11 28.12 -1.59
N ILE A 789 -4.23 27.51 -1.17
CA ILE A 789 -5.29 28.18 -0.37
C ILE A 789 -4.69 28.91 0.83
N ARG A 790 -3.77 28.27 1.56
CA ARG A 790 -3.15 28.86 2.76
C ARG A 790 -2.23 30.04 2.43
N ALA A 791 -1.57 30.02 1.27
CA ALA A 791 -0.78 31.15 0.79
C ALA A 791 -1.68 32.32 0.36
N VAL A 792 -2.74 32.05 -0.41
CA VAL A 792 -3.74 33.06 -0.80
C VAL A 792 -4.37 33.71 0.44
N SER A 793 -4.72 32.92 1.45
CA SER A 793 -5.37 33.39 2.68
C SER A 793 -4.47 34.31 3.51
N VAL A 794 -3.18 34.02 3.61
CA VAL A 794 -2.20 34.92 4.28
C VAL A 794 -1.96 36.20 3.46
N LEU A 795 -1.90 36.11 2.13
CA LEU A 795 -1.65 37.28 1.26
C LEU A 795 -2.86 38.23 1.14
N LEU A 796 -4.08 37.70 1.26
CA LEU A 796 -5.33 38.48 1.22
C LEU A 796 -5.90 38.81 2.61
N ASN A 797 -5.34 38.25 3.68
CA ASN A 797 -5.86 38.35 5.06
C ASN A 797 -7.29 37.79 5.19
N PHE A 798 -7.56 36.64 4.58
CA PHE A 798 -8.83 35.93 4.74
C PHE A 798 -9.03 35.49 6.20
N THR A 799 -10.28 35.58 6.65
CA THR A 799 -10.73 34.91 7.88
C THR A 799 -10.74 33.39 7.70
N GLY A 800 -10.74 32.64 8.80
CA GLY A 800 -10.86 31.18 8.74
C GLY A 800 -12.12 30.70 8.01
N GLU A 801 -13.23 31.45 8.14
CA GLU A 801 -14.48 31.15 7.42
C GLU A 801 -14.35 31.33 5.90
N GLU A 802 -13.53 32.27 5.43
CA GLU A 802 -13.24 32.49 4.01
C GLU A 802 -12.21 31.47 3.47
N GLU A 803 -11.20 31.10 4.27
CA GLU A 803 -10.25 30.03 3.94
C GLU A 803 -10.98 28.67 3.80
N ASP A 804 -11.87 28.34 4.75
CA ASP A 804 -12.62 27.09 4.74
C ASP A 804 -13.72 27.08 3.67
N MET A 805 -14.36 28.22 3.36
CA MET A 805 -15.28 28.33 2.21
C MET A 805 -14.57 28.01 0.87
N LEU A 806 -13.29 28.36 0.73
CA LEU A 806 -12.49 27.99 -0.44
C LEU A 806 -12.12 26.51 -0.46
N LYS A 807 -11.85 25.89 0.70
CA LYS A 807 -11.68 24.42 0.80
C LYS A 807 -12.96 23.68 0.44
N GLU A 808 -14.09 24.02 1.06
CA GLU A 808 -15.42 23.45 0.74
C GLU A 808 -15.77 23.62 -0.75
N THR A 809 -15.45 24.77 -1.36
CA THR A 809 -15.71 25.03 -2.79
C THR A 809 -14.78 24.24 -3.71
N LEU A 810 -13.54 23.98 -3.28
CA LEU A 810 -12.58 23.15 -4.01
C LEU A 810 -12.95 21.66 -3.88
N GLU A 811 -13.24 21.18 -2.68
CA GLU A 811 -13.69 19.81 -2.38
C GLU A 811 -15.03 19.48 -3.05
N TYR A 812 -15.97 20.43 -3.11
CA TYR A 812 -17.19 20.31 -3.91
C TYR A 812 -16.89 20.07 -5.40
N LYS A 813 -15.86 20.72 -5.97
CA LYS A 813 -15.43 20.46 -7.35
C LYS A 813 -14.74 19.11 -7.54
N MET A 814 -14.17 18.52 -6.48
CA MET A 814 -13.63 17.15 -6.52
C MET A 814 -14.71 16.07 -6.36
N SER A 815 -15.88 16.42 -5.84
CA SER A 815 -16.92 15.44 -5.47
C SER A 815 -18.05 15.38 -6.48
N TRP A 816 -18.17 14.24 -7.18
CA TRP A 816 -19.26 13.94 -8.10
C TRP A 816 -20.66 14.01 -7.45
N PHE A 817 -20.74 13.87 -6.12
CA PHE A 817 -21.98 13.86 -5.34
C PHE A 817 -22.06 15.01 -4.31
N GLY A 818 -21.18 16.01 -4.42
CA GLY A 818 -21.18 17.16 -3.52
C GLY A 818 -22.44 18.02 -3.65
N SER A 819 -22.84 18.67 -2.56
CA SER A 819 -23.79 19.79 -2.60
C SER A 819 -23.01 21.09 -2.71
N LYS A 820 -23.43 22.02 -3.58
CA LYS A 820 -22.75 23.31 -3.74
C LYS A 820 -22.80 24.08 -2.40
N PRO A 821 -21.66 24.51 -1.83
CA PRO A 821 -21.64 25.21 -0.54
C PRO A 821 -22.44 26.52 -0.62
N SER A 822 -23.18 26.81 0.45
CA SER A 822 -24.08 27.98 0.52
C SER A 822 -23.32 29.23 0.97
N PRO A 823 -23.39 30.36 0.25
CA PRO A 823 -22.71 31.58 0.65
C PRO A 823 -23.35 32.18 1.91
N LYS A 824 -22.67 32.03 3.05
CA LYS A 824 -23.02 32.70 4.31
C LYS A 824 -22.65 34.20 4.20
N GLY A 825 -23.54 35.06 4.71
CA GLY A 825 -23.47 36.53 4.79
C GLY A 825 -22.24 37.27 4.24
N ILE A 826 -22.41 37.94 3.10
CA ILE A 826 -21.39 38.81 2.47
C ILE A 826 -21.02 40.01 3.36
N VAL A 827 -19.73 40.26 3.57
CA VAL A 827 -19.21 41.58 3.99
C VAL A 827 -19.27 42.55 2.82
N ARG A 828 -20.05 43.64 2.94
CA ARG A 828 -20.10 44.71 1.94
C ARG A 828 -18.85 45.60 2.02
N PRO A 829 -18.21 45.96 0.89
CA PRO A 829 -17.24 47.05 0.85
C PRO A 829 -17.89 48.37 1.29
N SER A 830 -17.28 49.08 2.24
CA SER A 830 -17.78 50.34 2.78
C SER A 830 -17.47 51.53 1.87
N VAL A 831 -18.30 51.73 0.83
CA VAL A 831 -18.22 52.93 -0.02
C VAL A 831 -19.15 54.03 0.52
N SER A 832 -18.58 54.98 1.26
CA SER A 832 -19.26 56.22 1.65
C SER A 832 -18.96 57.33 0.64
N GLY A 833 -19.79 57.42 -0.41
CA GLY A 833 -19.68 58.45 -1.43
C GLY A 833 -20.83 58.38 -2.42
N ALA A 834 -21.65 59.42 -2.49
CA ALA A 834 -22.84 59.53 -3.33
C ALA A 834 -22.90 60.92 -3.99
N PRO A 835 -23.79 61.16 -4.97
CA PRO A 835 -24.15 60.29 -6.09
C PRO A 835 -24.03 61.03 -7.45
N ALA A 836 -24.06 60.29 -8.56
CA ALA A 836 -24.31 60.88 -9.88
C ALA A 836 -25.14 59.94 -10.77
N HIS A 837 -26.27 60.45 -11.28
CA HIS A 837 -26.87 59.99 -12.54
C HIS A 837 -25.89 60.32 -13.71
N TRP A 838 -25.95 59.69 -14.87
CA TRP A 838 -26.91 60.03 -15.95
C TRP A 838 -26.78 59.02 -17.10
N SER A 839 -27.91 58.75 -17.77
CA SER A 839 -28.08 57.93 -19.00
C SER A 839 -27.60 56.48 -18.91
#